data_AF-A0A0B1TZK1-F1
#
_entry.id   AF-A0A0B1TZK1-F1
#
_cell.length_a   1.000
_cell.length_b   1.000
_cell.length_c   1.000
_cell.angle_alpha   90.00
_cell.angle_beta   90.00
_cell.angle_gamma   90.00
#
_symmetry.space_group_name_H-M   'P 1'
#
loop_
_entity.id
_entity.type
_entity.pdbx_description
1 polymer ?
#
loop_
_entity_poly.entity_id
_entity_poly.type
_entity_poly.pdbx_seq_one_letter_code
_entity_poly.pdbx_strand_id
1 'polypeptide(L)'
;MMPHSQSEIFRLIEMSDQLDDEARLGIFEFLAESFSLIPLVGGFPSPGQSSREFKRPTEAIWQQWCEQKRQFNRADFSPERAGVACGPASGVLVLDVDDMGKFRDWLTANVGEELPATLKVKTGGTGERYHFYFLYPSDGQRYPNRSVKEVFDIRGIGGQVLCPGSLHPETGKPYVIVESPENLASAPDWLRNYSLHKTIKPLAPVSIPDSHDYPQDSPMTPNTPLAAPVPTTTTAQSTPTTPLSDNFIAGLPVSENIKTQIVTPIPKGQRSEVSMKVLVALFGSHLSEGVVRQIFASYPIGEKSRENGAAWFDREITKAKDHIAANFDPALVSSASQPPSEPSTPKRQYKTFNALDVVKSNVNFEYLIDNFWPKGEPLLITGHGGAGKSILTLQIAMDLILPPPTGFLNIFKVNQGEHRVLFVQSENSLIGMKKRIDFVRNVYQFPDALLQDRMFFLGVNNDVRTSGDIKDPHFQKAIKESVDLNKIDILVIDPLISFHSEDENSNDQMRRLLDRVSLLTEEIGVTPLLIHHHGKFSTDSGAGGGRGASAIGDWSPNTWELSFKKKEDKYVLKHNKARNFAIQTELMLELMSLRFRAVGSKKVADEVHYVVTALKNLGGKASSKEELKKEVMAVYANMNPGGVKAHGSAAKYIDKAVKEGVIKETPVPNSRSKAYTF
;
A
#
# COMPACT_ATOMS: atom_id res chain seq x y z
N MET A 1 6.01 -34.87 38.75
CA MET A 1 5.25 -35.96 38.11
C MET A 1 4.07 -35.27 37.44
N MET A 2 4.06 -35.17 36.11
CA MET A 2 3.02 -34.42 35.38
C MET A 2 1.66 -35.06 35.66
N PRO A 3 0.61 -34.29 36.00
CA PRO A 3 -0.66 -34.85 36.43
C PRO A 3 -1.49 -35.47 35.28
N HIS A 4 -1.17 -35.20 34.01
CA HIS A 4 -1.97 -35.63 32.87
C HIS A 4 -1.14 -36.20 31.72
N SER A 5 -1.65 -37.26 31.09
CA SER A 5 -1.12 -37.79 29.82
C SER A 5 -1.59 -36.95 28.63
N GLN A 6 -0.92 -37.04 27.47
CA GLN A 6 -1.30 -36.28 26.26
C GLN A 6 -2.74 -36.55 25.81
N SER A 7 -3.20 -37.81 25.91
CA SER A 7 -4.58 -38.20 25.59
C SER A 7 -5.60 -37.63 26.57
N GLU A 8 -5.22 -37.51 27.84
CA GLU A 8 -6.04 -36.90 28.88
C GLU A 8 -6.19 -35.39 28.68
N ILE A 9 -5.10 -34.70 28.33
CA ILE A 9 -5.15 -33.26 27.99
C ILE A 9 -6.05 -32.99 26.78
N PHE A 10 -6.02 -33.84 25.75
CA PHE A 10 -6.88 -33.64 24.58
C PHE A 10 -8.36 -33.78 24.93
N ARG A 11 -8.70 -34.75 25.79
CA ARG A 11 -10.04 -34.88 26.34
C ARG A 11 -10.45 -33.64 27.14
N LEU A 12 -9.56 -33.09 27.96
CA LEU A 12 -9.82 -31.87 28.73
C LEU A 12 -10.02 -30.66 27.81
N ILE A 13 -9.25 -30.53 26.72
CA ILE A 13 -9.41 -29.49 25.71
C ILE A 13 -10.81 -29.52 25.08
N GLU A 14 -11.33 -30.70 24.74
CA GLU A 14 -12.65 -30.86 24.12
C GLU A 14 -13.80 -30.37 25.02
N MET A 15 -13.67 -30.50 26.33
CA MET A 15 -14.70 -30.16 27.32
C MET A 15 -14.35 -28.94 28.18
N SER A 16 -13.43 -28.07 27.71
CA SER A 16 -12.92 -26.95 28.52
C SER A 16 -14.01 -25.96 29.00
N ASP A 17 -15.13 -25.87 28.28
CA ASP A 17 -16.32 -25.09 28.66
C ASP A 17 -17.08 -25.67 29.87
N GLN A 18 -16.78 -26.92 30.25
CA GLN A 18 -17.38 -27.63 31.39
C GLN A 18 -16.43 -27.79 32.57
N LEU A 19 -15.16 -27.40 32.40
CA LEU A 19 -14.14 -27.51 33.43
C LEU A 19 -14.22 -26.36 34.44
N ASP A 20 -13.61 -26.54 35.61
CA ASP A 20 -13.34 -25.45 36.53
C ASP A 20 -12.07 -24.69 36.13
N ASP A 21 -11.79 -23.60 36.84
CA ASP A 21 -10.66 -22.70 36.53
C ASP A 21 -9.31 -23.40 36.69
N GLU A 22 -9.16 -24.27 37.68
CA GLU A 22 -7.93 -25.01 37.96
C GLU A 22 -7.61 -26.01 36.86
N ALA A 23 -8.61 -26.76 36.39
CA ALA A 23 -8.45 -27.70 35.30
C ALA A 23 -8.12 -26.98 33.97
N ARG A 24 -8.72 -25.81 33.69
CA ARG A 24 -8.35 -25.01 32.51
C ARG A 24 -6.92 -24.49 32.57
N LEU A 25 -6.49 -23.98 33.73
CA LEU A 25 -5.09 -23.56 33.92
C LEU A 25 -4.12 -24.73 33.77
N GLY A 26 -4.53 -25.95 34.17
CA GLY A 26 -3.76 -27.18 33.95
C GLY A 26 -3.54 -27.50 32.46
N ILE A 27 -4.52 -27.22 31.60
CA ILE A 27 -4.35 -27.36 30.14
C ILE A 27 -3.26 -26.39 29.64
N PHE A 28 -3.33 -25.12 30.05
CA PHE A 28 -2.36 -24.12 29.61
C PHE A 28 -0.95 -24.42 30.15
N GLU A 29 -0.83 -24.89 31.39
CA GLU A 29 0.45 -25.29 31.96
C GLU A 29 1.10 -26.42 31.15
N PHE A 30 0.34 -27.46 30.82
CA PHE A 30 0.83 -28.56 29.99
C PHE A 30 1.23 -28.06 28.58
N LEU A 31 0.39 -27.27 27.94
CA LEU A 31 0.68 -26.74 26.59
C LEU A 31 1.84 -25.74 26.58
N ALA A 32 2.16 -25.11 27.72
CA ALA A 32 3.29 -24.19 27.83
C ALA A 32 4.65 -24.90 27.77
N GLU A 33 4.71 -26.22 27.96
CA GLU A 33 5.93 -26.99 27.71
C GLU A 33 6.32 -26.90 26.22
N SER A 34 5.34 -27.09 25.34
CA SER A 34 5.52 -27.05 23.89
C SER A 34 5.46 -25.63 23.32
N PHE A 35 4.51 -24.80 23.75
CA PHE A 35 4.28 -23.46 23.21
C PHE A 35 4.69 -22.34 24.15
N SER A 36 5.15 -21.22 23.61
CA SER A 36 5.35 -19.97 24.36
C SER A 36 3.97 -19.31 24.53
N LEU A 37 3.32 -19.59 25.65
CA LEU A 37 1.99 -19.04 25.92
C LEU A 37 2.07 -17.61 26.46
N ILE A 38 1.08 -16.78 26.16
CA ILE A 38 0.96 -15.40 26.63
C ILE A 38 -0.40 -15.18 27.29
N PRO A 39 -0.46 -14.39 28.38
CA PRO A 39 -1.72 -14.09 29.04
C PRO A 39 -2.56 -13.13 28.20
N LEU A 40 -3.85 -13.44 28.08
CA LEU A 40 -4.83 -12.59 27.40
C LEU A 40 -5.81 -12.00 28.42
N VAL A 41 -6.54 -10.96 28.00
CA VAL A 41 -7.56 -10.32 28.85
C VAL A 41 -8.65 -11.34 29.21
N GLY A 42 -8.87 -11.56 30.51
CA GLY A 42 -9.87 -12.49 31.05
C GLY A 42 -11.32 -12.00 31.02
N GLY A 43 -12.27 -12.83 31.45
CA GLY A 43 -13.70 -12.51 31.49
C GLY A 43 -14.42 -12.63 30.15
N PHE A 44 -15.67 -12.15 30.03
CA PHE A 44 -16.47 -12.25 28.80
C PHE A 44 -17.10 -10.89 28.43
N PRO A 45 -17.31 -10.61 27.14
CA PRO A 45 -17.89 -9.34 26.68
C PRO A 45 -19.29 -9.13 27.24
N SER A 46 -19.51 -7.95 27.79
CA SER A 46 -20.86 -7.46 28.07
C SER A 46 -21.60 -7.11 26.77
N PRO A 47 -22.96 -7.01 26.78
CA PRO A 47 -23.71 -6.62 25.59
C PRO A 47 -23.19 -5.32 24.96
N GLY A 48 -22.81 -5.37 23.69
CA GLY A 48 -22.24 -4.23 22.95
C GLY A 48 -20.73 -4.06 23.07
N GLN A 49 -20.05 -4.81 23.95
CA GLN A 49 -18.58 -4.82 24.04
C GLN A 49 -17.96 -5.69 22.96
N SER A 50 -16.81 -5.28 22.41
CA SER A 50 -16.14 -6.05 21.37
C SER A 50 -15.47 -7.29 21.93
N SER A 51 -15.77 -8.46 21.35
CA SER A 51 -15.10 -9.73 21.67
C SER A 51 -13.59 -9.72 21.36
N ARG A 52 -13.11 -8.75 20.57
CA ARG A 52 -11.68 -8.59 20.23
C ARG A 52 -10.83 -8.12 21.42
N GLU A 53 -11.40 -7.38 22.36
CA GLU A 53 -10.68 -6.88 23.54
C GLU A 53 -10.15 -8.03 24.40
N PHE A 54 -10.94 -9.09 24.50
CA PHE A 54 -10.64 -10.33 25.23
C PHE A 54 -9.61 -11.22 24.53
N LYS A 55 -9.32 -10.96 23.25
CA LYS A 55 -8.27 -11.67 22.49
C LYS A 55 -6.93 -10.93 22.52
N ARG A 56 -6.83 -9.82 23.27
CA ARG A 56 -5.61 -9.01 23.37
C ARG A 56 -4.70 -9.52 24.49
N PRO A 57 -3.38 -9.55 24.29
CA PRO A 57 -2.43 -9.80 25.37
C PRO A 57 -2.49 -8.71 26.43
N THR A 58 -2.29 -9.10 27.70
CA THR A 58 -2.25 -8.17 28.83
C THR A 58 -0.90 -7.44 28.93
N GLU A 59 0.16 -8.07 28.41
CA GLU A 59 1.52 -7.52 28.41
C GLU A 59 1.78 -6.61 27.21
N ALA A 60 2.44 -5.47 27.42
CA ALA A 60 2.72 -4.49 26.38
C ALA A 60 3.75 -4.96 25.32
N ILE A 61 4.73 -5.77 25.74
CA ILE A 61 5.83 -6.27 24.89
C ILE A 61 5.73 -7.80 24.75
N TRP A 62 4.52 -8.32 24.58
CA TRP A 62 4.28 -9.77 24.48
C TRP A 62 4.95 -10.39 23.24
N GLN A 63 5.23 -9.61 22.19
CA GLN A 63 5.81 -10.08 20.93
C GLN A 63 7.23 -10.64 21.13
N GLN A 64 7.93 -10.25 22.19
CA GLN A 64 9.22 -10.87 22.54
C GLN A 64 9.08 -12.38 22.76
N TRP A 65 7.91 -12.83 23.23
CA TRP A 65 7.62 -14.23 23.50
C TRP A 65 7.42 -15.08 22.25
N CYS A 66 7.37 -14.46 21.06
CA CYS A 66 7.47 -15.15 19.78
C CYS A 66 8.89 -15.71 19.55
N GLU A 67 9.91 -15.08 20.13
CA GLU A 67 11.33 -15.40 19.92
C GLU A 67 12.02 -15.93 21.17
N GLN A 68 11.50 -15.60 22.35
CA GLN A 68 11.96 -16.10 23.64
C GLN A 68 10.86 -16.93 24.28
N LYS A 69 11.17 -18.10 24.82
CA LYS A 69 10.16 -18.93 25.50
C LYS A 69 9.73 -18.21 26.78
N ARG A 70 8.44 -17.87 26.88
CA ARG A 70 7.87 -17.32 28.12
C ARG A 70 7.81 -18.42 29.17
N GLN A 71 8.31 -18.13 30.37
CA GLN A 71 8.08 -19.00 31.52
C GLN A 71 6.59 -18.97 31.89
N PHE A 72 5.99 -20.14 32.10
CA PHE A 72 4.60 -20.22 32.52
C PHE A 72 4.49 -19.98 34.03
N ASN A 73 3.57 -19.10 34.42
CA ASN A 73 3.19 -18.88 35.81
C ASN A 73 1.67 -18.69 35.85
N ARG A 74 0.98 -19.59 36.56
CA ARG A 74 -0.49 -19.61 36.64
C ARG A 74 -1.09 -18.26 37.03
N ALA A 75 -0.42 -17.50 37.91
CA ALA A 75 -0.91 -16.21 38.40
C ALA A 75 -1.02 -15.13 37.31
N ASP A 76 -0.33 -15.29 36.19
CA ASP A 76 -0.36 -14.30 35.10
C ASP A 76 -1.55 -14.51 34.15
N PHE A 77 -2.14 -15.70 34.15
CA PHE A 77 -3.13 -16.12 33.17
C PHE A 77 -4.54 -16.08 33.73
N SER A 78 -5.49 -15.67 32.88
CA SER A 78 -6.89 -15.91 33.15
C SER A 78 -7.23 -17.37 32.84
N PRO A 79 -8.14 -18.01 33.60
CA PRO A 79 -8.49 -19.41 33.38
C PRO A 79 -9.23 -19.62 32.06
N GLU A 80 -9.86 -18.58 31.49
CA GLU A 80 -10.68 -18.74 30.29
C GLU A 80 -9.86 -18.80 29.01
N ARG A 81 -8.64 -18.24 28.97
CA ARG A 81 -7.89 -18.14 27.71
C ARG A 81 -6.41 -17.81 27.85
N ALA A 82 -5.64 -18.39 26.94
CA ALA A 82 -4.24 -18.06 26.68
C ALA A 82 -4.01 -17.87 25.19
N GLY A 83 -2.98 -17.10 24.83
CA GLY A 83 -2.49 -16.98 23.45
C GLY A 83 -1.26 -17.85 23.23
N VAL A 84 -1.08 -18.38 22.04
CA VAL A 84 0.18 -18.97 21.58
C VAL A 84 0.93 -17.89 20.80
N ALA A 85 2.08 -17.44 21.32
CA ALA A 85 2.94 -16.52 20.59
C ALA A 85 3.62 -17.26 19.43
N CYS A 86 3.22 -16.96 18.19
CA CYS A 86 3.69 -17.66 17.01
C CYS A 86 5.12 -17.21 16.66
N GLY A 87 5.98 -18.13 16.22
CA GLY A 87 7.39 -17.85 16.04
C GLY A 87 8.30 -18.98 16.56
N PRO A 88 9.62 -18.78 16.52
CA PRO A 88 10.60 -19.82 16.87
C PRO A 88 10.51 -20.28 18.33
N ALA A 89 10.06 -19.43 19.27
CA ALA A 89 9.91 -19.84 20.68
C ALA A 89 8.84 -20.89 20.91
N SER A 90 7.75 -20.83 20.13
CA SER A 90 6.71 -21.86 20.11
C SER A 90 6.97 -22.93 19.06
N GLY A 91 8.01 -22.77 18.22
CA GLY A 91 8.31 -23.67 17.12
C GLY A 91 7.22 -23.73 16.04
N VAL A 92 6.31 -22.74 15.96
CA VAL A 92 5.16 -22.78 15.03
C VAL A 92 4.99 -21.55 14.14
N LEU A 93 4.61 -21.81 12.89
CA LEU A 93 3.99 -20.87 11.96
C LEU A 93 2.54 -21.31 11.74
N VAL A 94 1.57 -20.45 12.03
CA VAL A 94 0.15 -20.85 12.05
C VAL A 94 -0.61 -20.21 10.88
N LEU A 95 -1.45 -21.00 10.22
CA LEU A 95 -2.42 -20.54 9.22
C LEU A 95 -3.81 -20.53 9.86
N ASP A 96 -4.36 -19.33 10.06
CA ASP A 96 -5.65 -19.05 10.69
C ASP A 96 -6.71 -18.81 9.60
N VAL A 97 -7.61 -19.77 9.40
CA VAL A 97 -8.59 -19.78 8.31
C VAL A 97 -9.98 -19.53 8.88
N ASP A 98 -10.53 -18.35 8.58
CA ASP A 98 -11.87 -17.92 8.99
C ASP A 98 -13.00 -18.44 8.07
N ASP A 99 -12.69 -18.83 6.83
CA ASP A 99 -13.66 -19.35 5.85
C ASP A 99 -13.02 -20.44 4.99
N MET A 100 -13.35 -21.71 5.27
CA MET A 100 -12.81 -22.86 4.54
C MET A 100 -13.19 -22.92 3.07
N GLY A 101 -14.34 -22.35 2.68
CA GLY A 101 -14.77 -22.32 1.28
C GLY A 101 -13.89 -21.38 0.47
N LYS A 102 -13.77 -20.13 0.92
CA LYS A 102 -12.89 -19.14 0.29
C LYS A 102 -11.43 -19.60 0.30
N PHE A 103 -10.99 -20.25 1.37
CA PHE A 103 -9.62 -20.76 1.46
C PHE A 103 -9.35 -21.86 0.43
N ARG A 104 -10.26 -22.82 0.24
CA ARG A 104 -10.11 -23.86 -0.79
C ARG A 104 -10.07 -23.28 -2.20
N ASP A 105 -10.95 -22.33 -2.50
CA ASP A 105 -10.98 -21.65 -3.81
C ASP A 105 -9.66 -20.90 -4.05
N TRP A 106 -9.17 -20.19 -3.03
CA TRP A 106 -7.90 -19.48 -3.10
C TRP A 106 -6.72 -20.42 -3.27
N LEU A 107 -6.67 -21.52 -2.51
CA LEU A 107 -5.58 -22.49 -2.55
C LEU A 107 -5.52 -23.15 -3.94
N THR A 108 -6.68 -23.53 -4.49
CA THR A 108 -6.79 -24.09 -5.85
C THR A 108 -6.32 -23.08 -6.90
N ALA A 109 -6.74 -21.82 -6.80
CA ALA A 109 -6.44 -20.81 -7.82
C ALA A 109 -4.98 -20.31 -7.80
N ASN A 110 -4.29 -20.37 -6.64
CA ASN A 110 -2.99 -19.72 -6.45
C ASN A 110 -1.85 -20.71 -6.19
N VAL A 111 -2.15 -21.91 -5.69
CA VAL A 111 -1.14 -22.91 -5.29
C VAL A 111 -1.34 -24.21 -6.07
N GLY A 112 -2.57 -24.73 -6.11
CA GLY A 112 -2.90 -26.00 -6.78
C GLY A 112 -2.54 -27.26 -5.98
N GLU A 113 -2.21 -27.12 -4.69
CA GLU A 113 -1.84 -28.22 -3.78
C GLU A 113 -2.79 -28.26 -2.57
N GLU A 114 -2.93 -29.43 -1.94
CA GLU A 114 -3.65 -29.57 -0.66
C GLU A 114 -2.73 -29.25 0.53
N LEU A 115 -3.33 -28.91 1.67
CA LEU A 115 -2.56 -28.75 2.91
C LEU A 115 -2.09 -30.13 3.41
N PRO A 116 -0.81 -30.30 3.79
CA PRO A 116 -0.39 -31.53 4.43
C PRO A 116 -1.07 -31.67 5.80
N ALA A 117 -1.34 -32.92 6.19
CA ALA A 117 -1.91 -33.22 7.49
C ALA A 117 -0.98 -32.69 8.61
N THR A 118 -1.51 -31.84 9.47
CA THR A 118 -0.78 -31.20 10.56
C THR A 118 -1.69 -30.98 11.76
N LEU A 119 -1.16 -30.48 12.88
CA LEU A 119 -1.99 -30.11 14.03
C LEU A 119 -3.04 -29.08 13.61
N LYS A 120 -4.31 -29.43 13.76
CA LYS A 120 -5.46 -28.64 13.35
C LYS A 120 -6.37 -28.40 14.53
N VAL A 121 -6.68 -27.12 14.77
CA VAL A 121 -7.52 -26.67 15.88
C VAL A 121 -8.75 -26.01 15.31
N LYS A 122 -9.94 -26.54 15.62
CA LYS A 122 -11.20 -25.89 15.33
C LYS A 122 -11.44 -24.75 16.31
N THR A 123 -11.74 -23.56 15.81
CA THR A 123 -12.00 -22.42 16.69
C THR A 123 -13.37 -22.54 17.37
N GLY A 124 -13.54 -21.90 18.52
CA GLY A 124 -14.83 -21.81 19.21
C GLY A 124 -15.83 -20.84 18.56
N GLY A 125 -15.46 -20.12 17.48
CA GLY A 125 -16.33 -19.19 16.78
C GLY A 125 -17.47 -19.86 16.00
N THR A 126 -18.34 -19.06 15.38
CA THR A 126 -19.41 -19.57 14.50
C THR A 126 -18.89 -19.89 13.10
N GLY A 127 -19.20 -21.09 12.62
CA GLY A 127 -18.83 -21.59 11.29
C GLY A 127 -17.65 -22.56 11.29
N GLU A 128 -17.17 -22.89 10.10
CA GLU A 128 -16.03 -23.79 9.88
C GLU A 128 -14.72 -22.99 9.83
N ARG A 129 -14.13 -22.75 10.99
CA ARG A 129 -12.89 -21.98 11.13
C ARG A 129 -11.82 -22.81 11.85
N TYR A 130 -10.59 -22.75 11.35
CA TYR A 130 -9.52 -23.61 11.83
C TYR A 130 -8.18 -22.88 11.88
N HIS A 131 -7.36 -23.21 12.87
CA HIS A 131 -5.94 -22.91 12.88
C HIS A 131 -5.17 -24.18 12.46
N PHE A 132 -4.29 -24.06 11.47
CA PHE A 132 -3.36 -25.11 11.05
C PHE A 132 -1.96 -24.74 11.51
N TYR A 133 -1.36 -25.55 12.37
CA TYR A 133 -0.04 -25.30 12.94
C TYR A 133 1.02 -26.02 12.13
N PHE A 134 2.02 -25.31 11.64
CA PHE A 134 3.17 -25.89 10.94
C PHE A 134 4.44 -25.64 11.74
N LEU A 135 5.45 -26.50 11.55
CA LEU A 135 6.77 -26.31 12.13
C LEU A 135 7.37 -24.98 11.65
N TYR A 136 7.84 -24.15 12.58
CA TYR A 136 8.54 -22.92 12.25
C TYR A 136 9.87 -23.27 11.55
N PRO A 137 10.16 -22.71 10.35
CA PRO A 137 11.36 -23.08 9.62
C PRO A 137 12.65 -22.69 10.35
N SER A 138 13.62 -23.60 10.38
CA SER A 138 14.96 -23.40 10.98
C SER A 138 16.00 -22.89 9.98
N ASP A 139 15.57 -22.12 8.98
CA ASP A 139 16.39 -21.60 7.88
C ASP A 139 17.02 -20.23 8.17
N GLY A 140 16.86 -19.72 9.40
CA GLY A 140 17.37 -18.42 9.83
C GLY A 140 16.54 -17.22 9.36
N GLN A 141 15.44 -17.45 8.63
CA GLN A 141 14.54 -16.39 8.20
C GLN A 141 13.51 -16.04 9.28
N ARG A 142 13.06 -14.78 9.30
CA ARG A 142 12.04 -14.28 10.22
C ARG A 142 10.72 -14.13 9.48
N TYR A 143 9.83 -15.09 9.66
CA TYR A 143 8.48 -15.14 9.06
C TYR A 143 7.50 -14.23 9.81
N PRO A 144 7.03 -13.10 9.24
CA PRO A 144 6.10 -12.18 9.89
C PRO A 144 4.64 -12.58 9.67
N ASN A 145 3.73 -11.85 10.32
CA ASN A 145 2.30 -11.95 10.06
C ASN A 145 1.95 -11.51 8.62
N ARG A 146 0.98 -12.21 8.03
CA ARG A 146 0.41 -11.88 6.72
C ARG A 146 -1.08 -12.15 6.69
N SER A 147 -1.80 -11.49 5.80
CA SER A 147 -3.24 -11.68 5.66
C SER A 147 -3.63 -11.70 4.20
N VAL A 148 -4.47 -12.66 3.82
CA VAL A 148 -5.28 -12.61 2.61
C VAL A 148 -6.67 -12.19 3.04
N LYS A 149 -7.04 -10.96 2.71
CA LYS A 149 -8.27 -10.33 3.17
C LYS A 149 -9.48 -11.23 2.91
N GLU A 150 -10.24 -11.52 3.97
CA GLU A 150 -11.43 -12.39 3.97
C GLU A 150 -11.19 -13.87 3.65
N VAL A 151 -9.94 -14.34 3.62
CA VAL A 151 -9.62 -15.74 3.34
C VAL A 151 -8.90 -16.39 4.52
N PHE A 152 -7.70 -15.91 4.87
CA PHE A 152 -6.90 -16.45 5.97
C PHE A 152 -5.82 -15.46 6.45
N ASP A 153 -5.30 -15.70 7.63
CA ASP A 153 -4.15 -15.03 8.22
C ASP A 153 -3.00 -16.02 8.45
N ILE A 154 -1.77 -15.61 8.13
CA ILE A 154 -0.55 -16.28 8.55
C ILE A 154 -0.05 -15.59 9.81
N ARG A 155 0.18 -16.35 10.88
CA ARG A 155 0.67 -15.88 12.17
C ARG A 155 2.08 -16.42 12.39
N GLY A 156 3.04 -15.51 12.34
CA GLY A 156 4.46 -15.76 12.61
C GLY A 156 4.95 -14.83 13.71
N ILE A 157 6.19 -14.35 13.61
CA ILE A 157 6.76 -13.42 14.59
C ILE A 157 5.89 -12.16 14.70
N GLY A 158 5.55 -11.79 15.93
CA GLY A 158 4.63 -10.69 16.26
C GLY A 158 3.14 -11.06 16.15
N GLY A 159 2.82 -12.33 15.88
CA GLY A 159 1.46 -12.86 15.82
C GLY A 159 1.13 -13.80 16.97
N GLN A 160 -0.15 -13.94 17.26
CA GLN A 160 -0.66 -14.91 18.21
C GLN A 160 -1.96 -15.53 17.73
N VAL A 161 -2.26 -16.73 18.21
CA VAL A 161 -3.55 -17.40 18.06
C VAL A 161 -4.04 -17.87 19.42
N LEU A 162 -5.36 -18.00 19.61
CA LEU A 162 -5.88 -18.56 20.86
C LEU A 162 -5.43 -20.02 21.01
N CYS A 163 -4.93 -20.33 22.20
CA CYS A 163 -4.41 -21.64 22.57
C CYS A 163 -5.54 -22.68 22.63
N PRO A 164 -5.31 -23.95 22.23
CA PRO A 164 -6.26 -25.03 22.50
C PRO A 164 -6.73 -25.06 23.96
N GLY A 165 -8.01 -25.34 24.16
CA GLY A 165 -8.66 -25.26 25.48
C GLY A 165 -9.11 -23.86 25.88
N SER A 166 -8.69 -22.78 25.21
CA SER A 166 -9.23 -21.45 25.45
C SER A 166 -10.70 -21.36 25.05
N LEU A 167 -11.48 -20.52 25.75
CA LEU A 167 -12.89 -20.27 25.46
C LEU A 167 -13.05 -19.05 24.57
N HIS A 168 -13.81 -19.21 23.47
CA HIS A 168 -14.08 -18.12 22.55
C HIS A 168 -14.95 -17.04 23.23
N PRO A 169 -14.54 -15.75 23.22
CA PRO A 169 -15.19 -14.73 24.06
C PRO A 169 -16.67 -14.52 23.78
N GLU A 170 -17.13 -14.72 22.55
CA GLU A 170 -18.54 -14.47 22.19
C GLU A 170 -19.45 -15.69 22.38
N THR A 171 -18.91 -16.90 22.18
CA THR A 171 -19.71 -18.13 22.09
C THR A 171 -19.52 -19.03 23.30
N GLY A 172 -18.49 -18.79 24.12
CA GLY A 172 -18.10 -19.64 25.24
C GLY A 172 -17.51 -20.99 24.84
N LYS A 173 -17.52 -21.35 23.56
CA LYS A 173 -17.08 -22.67 23.08
C LYS A 173 -15.55 -22.77 23.05
N PRO A 174 -14.99 -23.97 23.29
CA PRO A 174 -13.55 -24.16 23.34
C PRO A 174 -12.90 -24.17 21.95
N TYR A 175 -11.61 -23.84 21.90
CA TYR A 175 -10.72 -24.12 20.77
C TYR A 175 -10.25 -25.57 20.87
N VAL A 176 -10.69 -26.43 19.94
CA VAL A 176 -10.57 -27.90 20.07
C VAL A 176 -9.58 -28.46 19.05
N ILE A 177 -8.70 -29.36 19.48
CA ILE A 177 -7.81 -30.10 18.57
C ILE A 177 -8.65 -31.15 17.84
N VAL A 178 -8.68 -31.10 16.52
CA VAL A 178 -9.45 -32.04 15.67
C VAL A 178 -8.57 -32.98 14.86
N GLU A 179 -7.31 -32.61 14.61
CA GLU A 179 -6.30 -33.49 14.03
C GLU A 179 -4.98 -33.22 14.75
N SER A 180 -4.26 -34.28 15.16
CA SER A 180 -2.98 -34.18 15.87
C SER A 180 -2.04 -35.31 15.45
N PRO A 181 -1.35 -35.18 14.31
CA PRO A 181 -0.30 -36.12 13.94
C PRO A 181 0.85 -36.09 14.95
N GLU A 182 1.66 -37.15 14.97
CA GLU A 182 2.79 -37.32 15.91
C GLU A 182 3.80 -36.17 15.82
N ASN A 183 4.01 -35.63 14.61
CA ASN A 183 4.88 -34.49 14.35
C ASN A 183 4.14 -33.41 13.57
N LEU A 184 4.47 -32.14 13.82
CA LEU A 184 4.00 -31.04 12.99
C LEU A 184 4.58 -31.16 11.58
N ALA A 185 3.75 -30.91 10.57
CA ALA A 185 4.23 -30.83 9.20
C ALA A 185 5.11 -29.59 9.01
N SER A 186 6.13 -29.70 8.16
CA SER A 186 6.88 -28.54 7.68
C SER A 186 5.93 -27.54 7.02
N ALA A 187 6.16 -26.24 7.26
CA ALA A 187 5.39 -25.20 6.59
C ALA A 187 5.56 -25.30 5.05
N PRO A 188 4.46 -25.44 4.28
CA PRO A 188 4.55 -25.53 2.82
C PRO A 188 5.30 -24.35 2.21
N ASP A 189 5.99 -24.58 1.08
CA ASP A 189 6.79 -23.57 0.39
C ASP A 189 5.97 -22.32 0.09
N TRP A 190 4.74 -22.50 -0.38
CA TRP A 190 3.84 -21.39 -0.65
C TRP A 190 3.54 -20.59 0.61
N LEU A 191 3.36 -21.22 1.77
CA LEU A 191 3.03 -20.57 3.03
C LEU A 191 4.23 -19.75 3.54
N ARG A 192 5.43 -20.35 3.48
CA ARG A 192 6.71 -19.72 3.81
C ARG A 192 6.96 -18.51 2.91
N ASN A 193 6.86 -18.72 1.60
CA ASN A 193 7.06 -17.68 0.59
C ASN A 193 6.03 -16.56 0.71
N TYR A 194 4.77 -16.86 1.03
CA TYR A 194 3.73 -15.84 1.20
C TYR A 194 3.91 -15.02 2.48
N SER A 195 4.43 -15.65 3.55
CA SER A 195 4.79 -14.93 4.78
C SER A 195 5.94 -13.95 4.52
N LEU A 196 6.99 -14.38 3.81
CA LEU A 196 8.18 -13.56 3.50
C LEU A 196 7.94 -12.52 2.39
N HIS A 197 7.19 -12.89 1.36
CA HIS A 197 7.02 -12.14 0.13
C HIS A 197 5.53 -11.91 -0.16
N LYS A 198 5.14 -10.71 -0.62
CA LYS A 198 3.73 -10.35 -0.87
C LYS A 198 3.06 -11.14 -2.01
N THR A 199 3.78 -12.07 -2.63
CA THR A 199 3.40 -12.83 -3.82
C THR A 199 4.00 -14.23 -3.80
N ILE A 200 3.17 -15.27 -4.00
CA ILE A 200 3.62 -16.54 -4.56
C ILE A 200 3.77 -16.32 -6.07
N LYS A 201 4.95 -16.56 -6.65
CA LYS A 201 5.06 -16.73 -8.11
C LYS A 201 4.27 -17.98 -8.49
N PRO A 202 3.36 -17.95 -9.46
CA PRO A 202 2.79 -19.18 -9.98
C PRO A 202 3.93 -20.06 -10.49
N LEU A 203 3.99 -21.32 -10.05
CA LEU A 203 4.90 -22.30 -10.60
C LEU A 203 4.58 -22.44 -12.10
N ALA A 204 5.55 -22.13 -12.94
CA ALA A 204 5.46 -22.44 -14.36
C ALA A 204 5.34 -23.96 -14.54
N PRO A 205 4.62 -24.44 -15.57
CA PRO A 205 4.58 -25.87 -15.87
C PRO A 205 5.99 -26.40 -16.09
N VAL A 206 6.36 -27.42 -15.30
CA VAL A 206 7.67 -28.08 -15.37
C VAL A 206 7.83 -28.70 -16.75
N SER A 207 8.76 -28.14 -17.53
CA SER A 207 9.31 -28.80 -18.71
C SER A 207 10.41 -29.73 -18.22
N ILE A 208 10.27 -31.02 -18.55
CA ILE A 208 11.27 -32.05 -18.31
C ILE A 208 12.40 -31.83 -19.32
N PRO A 209 13.67 -31.67 -18.91
CA PRO A 209 14.81 -31.86 -19.79
C PRO A 209 15.39 -33.26 -19.58
N ASP A 210 15.65 -33.91 -20.70
CA ASP A 210 16.30 -35.19 -20.83
C ASP A 210 17.74 -35.22 -20.25
N SER A 211 18.17 -36.46 -20.09
CA SER A 211 19.36 -37.05 -19.47
C SER A 211 20.77 -36.55 -19.88
N HIS A 212 21.72 -36.92 -19.00
CA HIS A 212 23.20 -37.01 -19.12
C HIS A 212 23.96 -35.67 -18.92
N ASP A 213 24.93 -35.49 -18.03
CA ASP A 213 26.04 -36.34 -17.56
C ASP A 213 26.54 -35.90 -16.16
N TYR A 214 27.00 -36.85 -15.36
CA TYR A 214 27.82 -36.66 -14.14
C TYR A 214 29.28 -37.06 -14.46
N PRO A 215 30.28 -36.46 -13.79
CA PRO A 215 31.11 -37.27 -12.87
C PRO A 215 31.50 -36.51 -11.58
N GLN A 216 31.23 -37.04 -10.39
CA GLN A 216 32.01 -37.98 -9.54
C GLN A 216 33.16 -37.36 -8.69
N ASP A 217 32.92 -37.41 -7.38
CA ASP A 217 33.77 -37.83 -6.24
C ASP A 217 35.07 -37.09 -5.82
N SER A 218 34.98 -36.38 -4.67
CA SER A 218 35.73 -36.49 -3.38
C SER A 218 37.15 -37.10 -3.33
N PRO A 219 38.06 -36.75 -2.35
CA PRO A 219 37.74 -36.54 -0.92
C PRO A 219 38.61 -35.53 -0.10
N MET A 220 38.26 -35.38 1.19
CA MET A 220 38.96 -34.65 2.24
C MET A 220 40.24 -35.33 2.79
N THR A 221 41.05 -34.50 3.47
CA THR A 221 41.84 -34.70 4.74
C THR A 221 43.36 -34.44 4.62
N PRO A 222 44.13 -34.34 5.73
CA PRO A 222 44.45 -33.10 6.45
C PRO A 222 45.99 -32.86 6.56
N ASN A 223 46.44 -31.70 7.07
CA ASN A 223 47.59 -31.55 8.00
C ASN A 223 48.14 -30.11 8.07
N THR A 224 48.31 -29.62 9.30
CA THR A 224 49.21 -28.51 9.70
C THR A 224 50.61 -29.09 9.98
N PRO A 225 51.71 -28.33 9.82
CA PRO A 225 52.39 -27.82 11.02
C PRO A 225 53.05 -26.42 10.91
N LEU A 226 53.38 -25.88 12.09
CA LEU A 226 54.00 -24.60 12.45
C LEU A 226 55.43 -24.36 11.89
N ALA A 227 55.82 -23.09 11.71
CA ALA A 227 57.00 -22.45 12.36
C ALA A 227 57.14 -20.95 12.02
N ALA A 228 57.55 -20.16 13.01
CA ALA A 228 58.00 -18.75 12.98
C ALA A 228 59.56 -18.67 12.76
N PRO A 229 60.34 -17.56 12.92
CA PRO A 229 60.03 -16.19 13.40
C PRO A 229 60.87 -14.98 12.81
N VAL A 230 60.59 -13.74 13.30
CA VAL A 230 61.39 -12.45 13.39
C VAL A 230 61.84 -11.72 12.09
N PRO A 231 62.08 -10.37 12.03
CA PRO A 231 62.18 -9.38 13.11
C PRO A 231 61.42 -8.03 12.95
N THR A 232 61.33 -7.36 14.10
CA THR A 232 60.90 -5.99 14.37
C THR A 232 61.77 -4.92 13.69
N THR A 233 61.15 -3.85 13.19
CA THR A 233 61.76 -2.51 13.27
C THR A 233 60.69 -1.43 13.29
N THR A 234 60.82 -0.58 14.30
CA THR A 234 59.96 0.53 14.69
C THR A 234 60.19 1.75 13.80
N THR A 235 59.13 2.43 13.39
CA THR A 235 59.17 3.89 13.22
C THR A 235 57.84 4.47 13.68
N ALA A 236 57.91 5.25 14.76
CA ALA A 236 56.81 5.99 15.32
C ALA A 236 56.44 7.15 14.40
N GLN A 237 55.14 7.27 14.08
CA GLN A 237 54.53 8.54 13.72
C GLN A 237 53.40 8.81 14.71
N SER A 238 53.64 9.86 15.50
CA SER A 238 52.73 10.46 16.46
C SER A 238 51.40 10.85 15.82
N THR A 239 50.30 10.34 16.36
CA THR A 239 48.96 10.92 16.17
C THR A 239 48.42 11.46 17.49
N PRO A 240 47.72 12.61 17.48
CA PRO A 240 47.29 13.27 18.69
C PRO A 240 46.21 12.44 19.38
N THR A 241 46.48 12.06 20.62
CA THR A 241 45.53 11.42 21.52
C THR A 241 44.49 12.48 21.92
N THR A 242 43.43 12.60 21.13
CA THR A 242 42.19 13.23 21.58
C THR A 242 41.22 12.09 21.83
N PRO A 243 40.71 11.89 23.06
CA PRO A 243 39.67 10.91 23.31
C PRO A 243 38.46 11.27 22.45
N LEU A 244 37.92 10.31 21.71
CA LEU A 244 36.64 10.49 21.02
C LEU A 244 35.59 10.77 22.09
N SER A 245 35.01 11.97 22.04
CA SER A 245 33.92 12.34 22.95
C SER A 245 32.70 11.46 22.72
N ASP A 246 31.86 11.31 23.75
CA ASP A 246 30.68 10.42 23.76
C ASP A 246 29.68 10.64 22.60
N ASN A 247 29.79 11.74 21.86
CA ASN A 247 28.95 12.09 20.71
C ASN A 247 29.56 11.79 19.33
N PHE A 248 30.75 11.20 19.24
CA PHE A 248 31.41 10.96 17.95
C PHE A 248 30.60 10.06 16.99
N ILE A 249 30.02 8.96 17.51
CA ILE A 249 29.21 8.03 16.70
C ILE A 249 27.93 8.69 16.21
N ALA A 250 27.30 9.55 17.02
CA ALA A 250 26.08 10.26 16.66
C ALA A 250 26.27 11.18 15.45
N GLY A 251 27.48 11.75 15.29
CA GLY A 251 27.85 12.62 14.18
C GLY A 251 28.27 11.93 12.87
N LEU A 252 28.31 10.59 12.81
CA LEU A 252 28.70 9.88 11.59
C LEU A 252 27.61 9.99 10.50
N PRO A 253 27.97 10.27 9.23
CA PRO A 253 27.03 10.38 8.10
C PRO A 253 26.59 9.00 7.57
N VAL A 254 26.18 8.11 8.46
CA VAL A 254 25.70 6.75 8.17
C VAL A 254 24.40 6.48 8.94
N SER A 255 23.62 5.48 8.54
CA SER A 255 22.32 5.21 9.17
C SER A 255 22.45 4.83 10.65
N GLU A 256 21.39 5.09 11.43
CA GLU A 256 21.34 4.72 12.87
C GLU A 256 21.57 3.21 13.10
N ASN A 257 21.20 2.38 12.14
CA ASN A 257 21.51 0.94 12.17
C ASN A 257 23.03 0.70 12.11
N ILE A 258 23.75 1.37 11.20
CA ILE A 258 25.22 1.25 11.11
C ILE A 258 25.89 1.82 12.37
N LYS A 259 25.40 2.95 12.91
CA LYS A 259 25.88 3.51 14.18
C LYS A 259 25.70 2.51 15.34
N THR A 260 24.56 1.86 15.42
CA THR A 260 24.27 0.82 16.42
C THR A 260 25.20 -0.39 16.26
N GLN A 261 25.48 -0.80 15.02
CA GLN A 261 26.41 -1.90 14.72
C GLN A 261 27.87 -1.58 15.06
N ILE A 262 28.26 -0.31 15.03
CA ILE A 262 29.60 0.13 15.44
C ILE A 262 29.81 -0.11 16.95
N VAL A 263 28.80 0.23 17.77
CA VAL A 263 28.89 0.21 19.24
C VAL A 263 28.45 -1.09 19.90
N THR A 264 27.76 -1.98 19.17
CA THR A 264 27.24 -3.23 19.73
C THR A 264 28.26 -4.37 19.58
N PRO A 265 28.62 -5.11 20.64
CA PRO A 265 29.46 -6.31 20.54
C PRO A 265 28.79 -7.41 19.70
N ILE A 266 29.51 -7.94 18.73
CA ILE A 266 28.98 -8.98 17.81
C ILE A 266 29.55 -10.35 18.21
N PRO A 267 28.76 -11.42 18.32
CA PRO A 267 29.26 -12.76 18.65
C PRO A 267 30.21 -13.32 17.59
N LYS A 268 31.22 -14.11 18.01
CA LYS A 268 32.17 -14.79 17.11
C LYS A 268 31.40 -15.70 16.14
N GLY A 269 31.61 -15.52 14.83
CA GLY A 269 30.89 -16.22 13.75
C GLY A 269 30.03 -15.30 12.87
N GLN A 270 29.45 -14.23 13.42
CA GLN A 270 28.61 -13.27 12.69
C GLN A 270 29.34 -11.95 12.34
N ARG A 271 30.58 -11.80 12.82
CA ARG A 271 31.38 -10.57 12.72
C ARG A 271 31.78 -10.20 11.29
N SER A 272 31.93 -11.17 10.38
CA SER A 272 32.50 -10.93 9.04
C SER A 272 31.58 -10.10 8.15
N GLU A 273 30.30 -10.49 8.08
CA GLU A 273 29.31 -9.86 7.20
C GLU A 273 28.96 -8.46 7.71
N VAL A 274 28.79 -8.32 9.03
CA VAL A 274 28.53 -7.02 9.66
C VAL A 274 29.73 -6.08 9.53
N SER A 275 30.97 -6.59 9.71
CA SER A 275 32.19 -5.80 9.48
C SER A 275 32.28 -5.28 8.04
N MET A 276 31.98 -6.13 7.04
CA MET A 276 32.00 -5.72 5.64
C MET A 276 30.91 -4.68 5.34
N LYS A 277 29.69 -4.89 5.86
CA LYS A 277 28.58 -3.95 5.73
C LYS A 277 28.90 -2.58 6.32
N VAL A 278 29.52 -2.54 7.50
CA VAL A 278 29.94 -1.30 8.16
C VAL A 278 31.08 -0.63 7.38
N LEU A 279 32.06 -1.37 6.87
CA LEU A 279 33.15 -0.81 6.05
C LEU A 279 32.62 -0.19 4.76
N VAL A 280 31.73 -0.87 4.03
CA VAL A 280 31.10 -0.36 2.81
C VAL A 280 30.28 0.90 3.11
N ALA A 281 29.52 0.91 4.20
CA ALA A 281 28.74 2.09 4.60
C ALA A 281 29.62 3.29 4.99
N LEU A 282 30.70 3.06 5.74
CA LEU A 282 31.62 4.13 6.15
C LEU A 282 32.41 4.70 4.96
N PHE A 283 32.95 3.86 4.08
CA PHE A 283 33.65 4.34 2.89
C PHE A 283 32.71 4.93 1.84
N GLY A 284 31.49 4.40 1.69
CA GLY A 284 30.45 4.96 0.84
C GLY A 284 29.96 6.34 1.29
N SER A 285 30.16 6.68 2.57
CA SER A 285 29.92 8.03 3.12
C SER A 285 31.11 8.99 2.97
N HIS A 286 32.14 8.61 2.21
CA HIS A 286 33.36 9.38 1.96
C HIS A 286 34.22 9.71 3.20
N LEU A 287 34.11 8.91 4.27
CA LEU A 287 34.99 9.05 5.44
C LEU A 287 36.43 8.65 5.09
N SER A 288 37.40 9.40 5.63
CA SER A 288 38.81 9.08 5.41
C SER A 288 39.18 7.73 6.04
N GLU A 289 40.09 7.00 5.40
CA GLU A 289 40.54 5.70 5.90
C GLU A 289 41.11 5.77 7.33
N GLY A 290 41.74 6.90 7.70
CA GLY A 290 42.22 7.12 9.06
C GLY A 290 41.10 7.12 10.10
N VAL A 291 39.96 7.74 9.78
CA VAL A 291 38.78 7.76 10.67
C VAL A 291 38.14 6.38 10.77
N VAL A 292 38.04 5.65 9.66
CA VAL A 292 37.53 4.27 9.64
C VAL A 292 38.42 3.35 10.49
N ARG A 293 39.74 3.46 10.36
CA ARG A 293 40.70 2.72 11.20
C ARG A 293 40.57 3.08 12.68
N GLN A 294 40.32 4.36 13.00
CA GLN A 294 40.11 4.79 14.37
C GLN A 294 38.82 4.20 14.97
N ILE A 295 37.73 4.10 14.18
CA ILE A 295 36.48 3.46 14.61
C ILE A 295 36.72 1.98 14.93
N PHE A 296 37.39 1.25 14.04
CA PHE A 296 37.71 -0.16 14.24
C PHE A 296 38.77 -0.40 15.32
N ALA A 297 39.60 0.60 15.65
CA ALA A 297 40.49 0.51 16.80
C ALA A 297 39.73 0.69 18.13
N SER A 298 38.69 1.53 18.15
CA SER A 298 38.08 2.04 19.39
C SER A 298 36.76 1.37 19.78
N TYR A 299 36.01 0.79 18.83
CA TYR A 299 34.66 0.27 19.08
C TYR A 299 34.53 -1.25 18.89
N PRO A 300 33.48 -1.89 19.43
CA PRO A 300 33.28 -3.35 19.37
C PRO A 300 33.25 -3.94 17.96
N ILE A 301 32.81 -3.19 16.95
CA ILE A 301 32.83 -3.63 15.54
C ILE A 301 34.22 -4.06 15.05
N GLY A 302 35.28 -3.50 15.64
CA GLY A 302 36.66 -3.82 15.29
C GLY A 302 37.31 -4.92 16.10
N GLU A 303 36.58 -5.62 16.99
CA GLU A 303 37.14 -6.74 17.77
C GLU A 303 37.80 -7.80 16.89
N LYS A 304 37.14 -8.17 15.78
CA LYS A 304 37.69 -9.15 14.83
C LYS A 304 38.96 -8.62 14.13
N SER A 305 39.00 -7.33 13.79
CA SER A 305 40.17 -6.70 13.19
C SER A 305 41.35 -6.72 14.16
N ARG A 306 41.12 -6.43 15.45
CA ARG A 306 42.14 -6.49 16.50
C ARG A 306 42.63 -7.91 16.76
N GLU A 307 41.76 -8.91 16.67
CA GLU A 307 42.10 -10.34 16.82
C GLU A 307 42.95 -10.89 15.65
N ASN A 308 42.73 -10.42 14.41
CA ASN A 308 43.39 -10.94 13.21
C ASN A 308 44.56 -10.07 12.71
N GLY A 309 44.78 -8.89 13.31
CA GLY A 309 45.89 -7.99 13.03
C GLY A 309 45.70 -7.08 11.80
N ALA A 310 46.61 -6.12 11.65
CA ALA A 310 46.53 -5.05 10.65
C ALA A 310 46.46 -5.57 9.20
N ALA A 311 47.30 -6.56 8.85
CA ALA A 311 47.34 -7.12 7.50
C ALA A 311 46.01 -7.79 7.06
N TRP A 312 45.25 -8.36 8.01
CA TRP A 312 43.91 -8.88 7.72
C TRP A 312 42.92 -7.74 7.47
N PHE A 313 42.98 -6.69 8.29
CA PHE A 313 42.08 -5.55 8.17
C PHE A 313 42.33 -4.74 6.89
N ASP A 314 43.59 -4.61 6.47
CA ASP A 314 43.97 -3.98 5.21
C ASP A 314 43.31 -4.69 4.02
N ARG A 315 43.29 -6.04 4.03
CA ARG A 315 42.60 -6.82 2.98
C ARG A 315 41.09 -6.58 2.97
N GLU A 316 40.46 -6.45 4.13
CA GLU A 316 39.02 -6.17 4.21
C GLU A 316 38.68 -4.74 3.78
N ILE A 317 39.54 -3.76 4.07
CA ILE A 317 39.41 -2.40 3.55
C ILE A 317 39.51 -2.40 2.02
N THR A 318 40.49 -3.11 1.45
CA THR A 318 40.64 -3.23 -0.01
C THR A 318 39.38 -3.83 -0.64
N LYS A 319 38.86 -4.94 -0.10
CA LYS A 319 37.62 -5.55 -0.58
C LYS A 319 36.41 -4.60 -0.52
N ALA A 320 36.28 -3.82 0.56
CA ALA A 320 35.19 -2.85 0.69
C ALA A 320 35.30 -1.72 -0.34
N LYS A 321 36.51 -1.22 -0.59
CA LYS A 321 36.77 -0.21 -1.64
C LYS A 321 36.51 -0.77 -3.04
N ASP A 322 36.94 -1.99 -3.32
CA ASP A 322 36.70 -2.67 -4.59
C ASP A 322 35.19 -2.90 -4.82
N HIS A 323 34.45 -3.25 -3.76
CA HIS A 323 32.98 -3.40 -3.81
C HIS A 323 32.25 -2.09 -4.11
N ILE A 324 32.78 -0.96 -3.62
CA ILE A 324 32.25 0.37 -3.95
C ILE A 324 32.62 0.72 -5.40
N ALA A 325 33.88 0.54 -5.80
CA ALA A 325 34.37 0.85 -7.14
C ALA A 325 33.67 0.03 -8.24
N ALA A 326 33.36 -1.24 -7.98
CA ALA A 326 32.63 -2.12 -8.91
C ALA A 326 31.16 -1.72 -9.11
N ASN A 327 30.59 -0.94 -8.18
CA ASN A 327 29.20 -0.46 -8.20
C ASN A 327 29.10 1.06 -8.46
N PHE A 328 30.19 1.71 -8.90
CA PHE A 328 30.26 3.15 -9.13
C PHE A 328 30.30 3.46 -10.64
N ASP A 329 29.36 4.25 -11.15
CA ASP A 329 29.33 4.71 -12.56
C ASP A 329 30.20 6.00 -12.72
N PRO A 330 31.33 5.95 -13.45
CA PRO A 330 32.23 7.09 -13.62
C PRO A 330 31.65 8.23 -14.49
N ALA A 331 30.53 8.02 -15.19
CA ALA A 331 29.97 8.99 -16.12
C ALA A 331 29.32 10.21 -15.43
N LEU A 332 29.13 10.18 -14.11
CA LEU A 332 28.46 11.23 -13.33
C LEU A 332 29.41 12.31 -12.73
N VAL A 333 30.73 12.24 -12.96
CA VAL A 333 31.71 13.11 -12.25
C VAL A 333 32.36 14.20 -13.14
N SER A 334 32.10 14.21 -14.46
CA SER A 334 32.71 15.20 -15.37
C SER A 334 31.93 16.53 -15.45
N SER A 335 31.71 17.19 -14.32
CA SER A 335 31.52 18.66 -14.25
C SER A 335 31.62 19.20 -12.82
N ALA A 336 32.61 18.72 -12.04
CA ALA A 336 32.93 19.31 -10.75
C ALA A 336 33.65 20.65 -10.96
N SER A 337 32.89 21.75 -10.90
CA SER A 337 33.41 23.07 -10.55
C SER A 337 32.39 23.75 -9.63
N GLN A 338 32.78 23.77 -8.35
CA GLN A 338 32.08 24.24 -7.15
C GLN A 338 31.09 23.25 -6.51
N PRO A 339 31.18 23.05 -5.17
CA PRO A 339 30.18 22.28 -4.44
C PRO A 339 28.84 22.99 -4.56
N PRO A 340 27.76 22.31 -5.02
CA PRO A 340 26.43 22.85 -4.84
C PRO A 340 26.21 22.95 -3.33
N SER A 341 25.91 24.16 -2.86
CA SER A 341 25.27 24.37 -1.57
C SER A 341 24.14 23.35 -1.43
N GLU A 342 24.08 22.66 -0.29
CA GLU A 342 22.95 21.80 0.07
C GLU A 342 21.64 22.47 -0.36
N PRO A 343 20.71 21.77 -1.03
CA PRO A 343 19.39 22.34 -1.31
C PRO A 343 18.71 22.60 0.03
N SER A 344 18.87 23.84 0.51
CA SER A 344 18.16 24.35 1.67
C SER A 344 16.68 24.21 1.36
N THR A 345 15.94 23.48 2.19
CA THR A 345 14.48 23.48 2.19
C THR A 345 14.03 24.94 2.09
N PRO A 346 13.24 25.35 1.07
CA PRO A 346 12.92 26.75 0.88
C PRO A 346 12.24 27.27 2.15
N LYS A 347 12.95 28.13 2.90
CA LYS A 347 12.40 28.77 4.10
C LYS A 347 11.19 29.58 3.65
N ARG A 348 10.02 29.37 4.31
CA ARG A 348 8.81 30.17 4.09
C ARG A 348 9.18 31.66 4.14
N GLN A 349 9.07 32.34 3.00
CA GLN A 349 9.30 33.76 2.92
C GLN A 349 8.01 34.49 3.29
N TYR A 350 8.01 35.13 4.45
CA TYR A 350 6.89 35.97 4.86
C TYR A 350 6.97 37.31 4.12
N LYS A 351 5.93 37.62 3.36
CA LYS A 351 5.77 38.91 2.69
C LYS A 351 4.39 39.49 3.03
N THR A 352 4.36 40.76 3.43
CA THR A 352 3.12 41.51 3.58
C THR A 352 2.74 42.13 2.24
N PHE A 353 1.47 42.03 1.87
CA PHE A 353 0.91 42.66 0.69
C PHE A 353 -0.08 43.74 1.15
N ASN A 354 -0.05 44.92 0.53
CA ASN A 354 -1.13 45.89 0.70
C ASN A 354 -2.30 45.53 -0.24
N ALA A 355 -3.49 46.10 0.00
CA ALA A 355 -4.68 45.80 -0.81
C ALA A 355 -4.48 46.10 -2.31
N LEU A 356 -3.70 47.13 -2.65
CA LEU A 356 -3.39 47.47 -4.05
C LEU A 356 -2.46 46.44 -4.69
N ASP A 357 -1.53 45.85 -3.94
CA ASP A 357 -0.67 44.76 -4.44
C ASP A 357 -1.50 43.52 -4.80
N VAL A 358 -2.56 43.22 -4.02
CA VAL A 358 -3.49 42.13 -4.31
C VAL A 358 -4.28 42.40 -5.59
N VAL A 359 -4.85 43.61 -5.72
CA VAL A 359 -5.64 44.02 -6.90
C VAL A 359 -4.79 44.09 -8.17
N LYS A 360 -3.53 44.51 -8.06
CA LYS A 360 -2.58 44.57 -9.18
C LYS A 360 -1.87 43.24 -9.44
N SER A 361 -2.13 42.20 -8.64
CA SER A 361 -1.50 40.91 -8.87
C SER A 361 -2.00 40.33 -10.20
N ASN A 362 -1.07 39.80 -11.01
CA ASN A 362 -1.42 39.14 -12.26
C ASN A 362 -1.85 37.67 -12.03
N VAL A 363 -2.23 37.32 -10.79
CA VAL A 363 -2.65 35.97 -10.43
C VAL A 363 -4.11 35.81 -10.82
N ASN A 364 -4.36 35.06 -11.90
CA ASN A 364 -5.71 34.74 -12.33
C ASN A 364 -6.21 33.49 -11.61
N PHE A 365 -7.42 33.56 -11.07
CA PHE A 365 -8.11 32.39 -10.58
C PHE A 365 -8.54 31.52 -11.76
N GLU A 366 -7.98 30.32 -11.86
CA GLU A 366 -8.20 29.38 -12.96
C GLU A 366 -8.92 28.12 -12.47
N TYR A 367 -9.83 27.58 -13.27
CA TYR A 367 -10.42 26.26 -13.03
C TYR A 367 -9.66 25.17 -13.80
N LEU A 368 -9.45 24.01 -13.18
CA LEU A 368 -9.16 22.78 -13.91
C LEU A 368 -10.45 22.26 -14.57
N ILE A 369 -11.54 22.28 -13.80
CA ILE A 369 -12.90 21.93 -14.26
C ILE A 369 -13.85 23.05 -13.78
N ASP A 370 -14.49 23.74 -14.73
CA ASP A 370 -15.33 24.91 -14.47
C ASP A 370 -16.46 24.57 -13.49
N ASN A 371 -16.58 25.35 -12.41
CA ASN A 371 -17.56 25.14 -11.33
C ASN A 371 -17.48 23.74 -10.68
N PHE A 372 -16.31 23.11 -10.68
CA PHE A 372 -16.09 21.83 -10.03
C PHE A 372 -14.76 21.77 -9.28
N TRP A 373 -13.66 22.20 -9.90
CA TRP A 373 -12.32 22.15 -9.30
C TRP A 373 -11.43 23.32 -9.74
N PRO A 374 -11.17 24.29 -8.84
CA PRO A 374 -10.17 25.33 -9.02
C PRO A 374 -8.73 24.81 -8.98
N LYS A 375 -7.86 25.39 -9.80
CA LYS A 375 -6.42 25.09 -9.84
C LYS A 375 -5.73 25.61 -8.58
N GLY A 376 -4.83 24.82 -8.02
CA GLY A 376 -4.11 25.15 -6.77
C GLY A 376 -4.92 24.92 -5.49
N GLU A 377 -6.22 24.61 -5.58
CA GLU A 377 -7.05 24.29 -4.42
C GLU A 377 -7.24 22.77 -4.24
N PRO A 378 -7.25 22.27 -3.00
CA PRO A 378 -7.58 20.87 -2.76
C PRO A 378 -9.00 20.51 -3.20
N LEU A 379 -9.13 19.35 -3.85
CA LEU A 379 -10.40 18.67 -4.08
C LEU A 379 -10.48 17.43 -3.19
N LEU A 380 -11.58 17.32 -2.45
CA LEU A 380 -11.86 16.16 -1.61
C LEU A 380 -13.04 15.36 -2.17
N ILE A 381 -12.82 14.07 -2.44
CA ILE A 381 -13.87 13.12 -2.83
C ILE A 381 -14.13 12.17 -1.65
N THR A 382 -15.32 12.23 -1.07
CA THR A 382 -15.75 11.35 0.03
C THR A 382 -16.79 10.33 -0.42
N GLY A 383 -17.03 9.30 0.39
CA GLY A 383 -18.01 8.26 0.08
C GLY A 383 -17.69 6.94 0.76
N HIS A 384 -18.70 6.08 0.92
CA HIS A 384 -18.53 4.75 1.52
C HIS A 384 -17.59 3.87 0.67
N GLY A 385 -16.99 2.86 1.31
CA GLY A 385 -16.22 1.83 0.59
C GLY A 385 -17.08 1.17 -0.51
N GLY A 386 -16.53 1.04 -1.72
CA GLY A 386 -17.25 0.48 -2.87
C GLY A 386 -18.20 1.43 -3.62
N ALA A 387 -18.30 2.71 -3.23
CA ALA A 387 -19.18 3.68 -3.91
C ALA A 387 -18.73 4.11 -5.32
N GLY A 388 -17.58 3.64 -5.81
CA GLY A 388 -17.05 4.01 -7.13
C GLY A 388 -16.07 5.19 -7.16
N LYS A 389 -15.54 5.63 -6.00
CA LYS A 389 -14.64 6.79 -5.89
C LYS A 389 -13.40 6.67 -6.79
N SER A 390 -12.68 5.56 -6.75
CA SER A 390 -11.50 5.38 -7.62
C SER A 390 -11.85 5.37 -9.12
N ILE A 391 -13.09 5.02 -9.49
CA ILE A 391 -13.56 5.15 -10.89
C ILE A 391 -13.75 6.63 -11.24
N LEU A 392 -14.38 7.40 -10.35
CA LEU A 392 -14.55 8.84 -10.52
C LEU A 392 -13.20 9.57 -10.57
N THR A 393 -12.28 9.22 -9.67
CA THR A 393 -10.90 9.76 -9.63
C THR A 393 -10.15 9.46 -10.94
N LEU A 394 -10.23 8.23 -11.43
CA LEU A 394 -9.62 7.85 -12.71
C LEU A 394 -10.22 8.65 -13.88
N GLN A 395 -11.54 8.83 -13.90
CA GLN A 395 -12.21 9.65 -14.91
C GLN A 395 -11.78 11.12 -14.84
N ILE A 396 -11.68 11.72 -13.65
CA ILE A 396 -11.19 13.09 -13.47
C ILE A 396 -9.79 13.23 -14.08
N ALA A 397 -8.87 12.33 -13.73
CA ALA A 397 -7.50 12.37 -14.25
C ALA A 397 -7.45 12.25 -15.78
N MET A 398 -8.18 11.30 -16.35
CA MET A 398 -8.23 11.10 -17.80
C MET A 398 -8.87 12.29 -18.53
N ASP A 399 -9.90 12.91 -17.96
CA ASP A 399 -10.57 14.07 -18.56
C ASP A 399 -9.71 15.33 -18.50
N LEU A 400 -8.88 15.48 -17.49
CA LEU A 400 -7.90 16.57 -17.42
C LEU A 400 -6.76 16.39 -18.44
N ILE A 401 -6.36 15.15 -18.70
CA ILE A 401 -5.34 14.82 -19.70
C ILE A 401 -5.88 15.00 -21.13
N LEU A 402 -7.11 14.55 -21.37
CA LEU A 402 -7.80 14.65 -22.66
C LEU A 402 -9.26 15.09 -22.44
N PRO A 403 -9.52 16.42 -22.45
CA PRO A 403 -10.86 16.97 -22.23
C PRO A 403 -11.90 16.40 -23.19
N PRO A 404 -12.97 15.74 -22.68
CA PRO A 404 -14.04 15.26 -23.53
C PRO A 404 -14.83 16.44 -24.12
N PRO A 405 -15.30 16.37 -25.38
CA PRO A 405 -16.09 17.44 -25.99
C PRO A 405 -17.37 17.79 -25.23
N THR A 406 -17.94 16.82 -24.52
CA THR A 406 -19.15 17.01 -23.68
C THR A 406 -18.86 17.59 -22.31
N GLY A 407 -17.59 17.76 -21.95
CA GLY A 407 -17.18 18.10 -20.59
C GLY A 407 -17.22 16.92 -19.62
N PHE A 408 -16.69 17.14 -18.42
CA PHE A 408 -16.71 16.22 -17.30
C PHE A 408 -18.14 16.05 -16.78
N LEU A 409 -18.53 14.79 -16.54
CA LEU A 409 -19.92 14.41 -16.20
C LEU A 409 -20.96 15.01 -17.16
N ASN A 410 -20.60 15.25 -18.43
CA ASN A 410 -21.43 15.87 -19.46
C ASN A 410 -22.07 17.22 -19.10
N ILE A 411 -21.54 17.92 -18.09
CA ILE A 411 -22.10 19.20 -17.61
C ILE A 411 -21.03 20.23 -17.24
N PHE A 412 -19.83 19.79 -16.84
CA PHE A 412 -18.77 20.68 -16.43
C PHE A 412 -17.72 20.80 -17.53
N LYS A 413 -17.45 22.04 -17.97
CA LYS A 413 -16.40 22.27 -18.95
C LYS A 413 -15.04 21.97 -18.32
N VAL A 414 -14.24 21.16 -19.00
CA VAL A 414 -12.86 20.90 -18.61
C VAL A 414 -11.97 21.87 -19.39
N ASN A 415 -11.13 22.62 -18.68
CA ASN A 415 -10.24 23.56 -19.33
C ASN A 415 -9.07 22.82 -19.98
N GLN A 416 -8.65 23.31 -21.15
CA GLN A 416 -7.54 22.72 -21.89
C GLN A 416 -6.24 22.95 -21.14
N GLY A 417 -5.42 21.90 -21.02
CA GLY A 417 -4.14 21.95 -20.34
C GLY A 417 -3.26 20.76 -20.69
N GLU A 418 -1.97 20.87 -20.38
CA GLU A 418 -1.00 19.77 -20.49
C GLU A 418 -0.78 19.08 -19.14
N HIS A 419 -1.87 18.85 -18.42
CA HIS A 419 -1.85 18.33 -17.05
C HIS A 419 -1.19 16.96 -16.99
N ARG A 420 -0.37 16.75 -15.97
CA ARG A 420 0.34 15.53 -15.65
C ARG A 420 -0.02 15.09 -14.24
N VAL A 421 -0.62 13.91 -14.15
CA VAL A 421 -1.25 13.41 -12.92
C VAL A 421 -0.38 12.32 -12.30
N LEU A 422 -0.05 12.46 -11.02
CA LEU A 422 0.59 11.41 -10.23
C LEU A 422 -0.41 10.79 -9.25
N PHE A 423 -0.58 9.48 -9.34
CA PHE A 423 -1.33 8.69 -8.37
C PHE A 423 -0.42 8.14 -7.28
N VAL A 424 -0.72 8.52 -6.04
CA VAL A 424 -0.20 7.91 -4.82
C VAL A 424 -1.38 7.17 -4.18
N GLN A 425 -1.49 5.87 -4.45
CA GLN A 425 -2.69 5.11 -4.11
C GLN A 425 -2.34 3.74 -3.53
N SER A 426 -3.17 3.23 -2.62
CA SER A 426 -2.87 2.00 -1.87
C SER A 426 -3.79 0.81 -2.18
N GLU A 427 -4.97 1.06 -2.76
CA GLU A 427 -6.03 0.04 -2.84
C GLU A 427 -6.03 -0.76 -4.15
N ASN A 428 -5.76 -0.10 -5.27
CA ASN A 428 -5.95 -0.67 -6.60
C ASN A 428 -4.64 -1.28 -7.10
N SER A 429 -4.57 -2.62 -7.19
CA SER A 429 -3.39 -3.32 -7.70
C SER A 429 -3.07 -2.94 -9.14
N LEU A 430 -1.82 -3.17 -9.56
CA LEU A 430 -1.40 -3.02 -10.96
C LEU A 430 -2.35 -3.75 -11.93
N ILE A 431 -2.77 -4.98 -11.61
CA ILE A 431 -3.70 -5.75 -12.46
C ILE A 431 -5.08 -5.09 -12.50
N GLY A 432 -5.60 -4.64 -11.35
CA GLY A 432 -6.90 -3.97 -11.27
C GLY A 432 -6.90 -2.65 -12.03
N MET A 433 -5.83 -1.87 -11.87
CA MET A 433 -5.65 -0.59 -12.56
C MET A 433 -5.48 -0.81 -14.07
N LYS A 434 -4.63 -1.76 -14.48
CA LYS A 434 -4.44 -2.16 -15.88
C LYS A 434 -5.78 -2.51 -16.54
N LYS A 435 -6.59 -3.39 -15.93
CA LYS A 435 -7.90 -3.78 -16.48
C LYS A 435 -8.81 -2.57 -16.71
N ARG A 436 -8.86 -1.61 -15.78
CA ARG A 436 -9.70 -0.42 -15.91
C ARG A 436 -9.16 0.55 -16.96
N ILE A 437 -7.86 0.83 -16.94
CA ILE A 437 -7.23 1.71 -17.92
C ILE A 437 -7.37 1.12 -19.32
N ASP A 438 -7.06 -0.17 -19.51
CA ASP A 438 -7.20 -0.85 -20.80
C ASP A 438 -8.65 -0.79 -21.31
N PHE A 439 -9.63 -1.02 -20.44
CA PHE A 439 -11.04 -0.92 -20.81
C PHE A 439 -11.42 0.49 -21.26
N VAL A 440 -11.10 1.52 -20.46
CA VAL A 440 -11.45 2.92 -20.77
C VAL A 440 -10.69 3.39 -22.01
N ARG A 441 -9.39 3.11 -22.09
CA ARG A 441 -8.54 3.41 -23.25
C ARG A 441 -9.13 2.85 -24.54
N ASN A 442 -9.55 1.59 -24.54
CA ASN A 442 -10.10 0.95 -25.73
C ASN A 442 -11.49 1.49 -26.11
N VAL A 443 -12.40 1.62 -25.12
CA VAL A 443 -13.77 2.07 -25.37
C VAL A 443 -13.82 3.52 -25.84
N TYR A 444 -12.94 4.38 -25.31
CA TYR A 444 -12.93 5.82 -25.59
C TYR A 444 -11.79 6.26 -26.52
N GLN A 445 -11.03 5.31 -27.09
CA GLN A 445 -9.91 5.56 -27.99
C GLN A 445 -8.88 6.55 -27.40
N PHE A 446 -8.50 6.34 -26.14
CA PHE A 446 -7.55 7.18 -25.44
C PHE A 446 -6.12 6.94 -25.98
N PRO A 447 -5.37 7.98 -26.41
CA PRO A 447 -4.04 7.79 -26.99
C PRO A 447 -2.99 7.32 -25.98
N ASP A 448 -2.21 6.30 -26.36
CA ASP A 448 -1.12 5.73 -25.54
C ASP A 448 -0.06 6.77 -25.17
N ALA A 449 0.31 7.64 -26.11
CA ALA A 449 1.32 8.68 -25.88
C ALA A 449 0.91 9.62 -24.73
N LEU A 450 -0.39 9.93 -24.61
CA LEU A 450 -0.87 10.77 -23.51
C LEU A 450 -0.82 10.02 -22.16
N LEU A 451 -1.10 8.71 -22.14
CA LEU A 451 -0.95 7.93 -20.91
C LEU A 451 0.52 7.86 -20.47
N GLN A 452 1.43 7.62 -21.42
CA GLN A 452 2.87 7.56 -21.16
C GLN A 452 3.42 8.89 -20.63
N ASP A 453 3.01 10.02 -21.22
CA ASP A 453 3.61 11.32 -20.93
C ASP A 453 2.91 12.08 -19.79
N ARG A 454 1.69 11.67 -19.41
CA ARG A 454 0.83 12.48 -18.53
C ARG A 454 0.16 11.71 -17.38
N MET A 455 0.23 10.38 -17.31
CA MET A 455 -0.39 9.60 -16.24
C MET A 455 0.62 8.71 -15.52
N PHE A 456 0.92 9.04 -14.27
CA PHE A 456 1.99 8.42 -13.49
C PHE A 456 1.45 7.79 -12.20
N PHE A 457 2.16 6.78 -11.72
CA PHE A 457 1.84 6.09 -10.46
C PHE A 457 3.09 5.98 -9.61
N LEU A 458 3.01 6.44 -8.36
CA LEU A 458 4.05 6.18 -7.37
C LEU A 458 3.79 4.79 -6.76
N GLY A 459 4.60 3.83 -7.18
CA GLY A 459 4.47 2.43 -6.80
C GLY A 459 5.71 1.90 -6.09
N VAL A 460 5.58 0.72 -5.47
CA VAL A 460 6.70 -0.02 -4.90
C VAL A 460 6.63 -1.50 -5.31
N ASN A 461 7.78 -2.18 -5.40
CA ASN A 461 7.87 -3.61 -5.69
C ASN A 461 7.12 -4.07 -6.96
N ASN A 462 7.25 -3.33 -8.06
CA ASN A 462 6.56 -3.60 -9.34
C ASN A 462 5.02 -3.57 -9.26
N ASP A 463 4.44 -2.90 -8.27
CA ASP A 463 3.02 -2.60 -8.19
C ASP A 463 2.83 -1.08 -8.22
N VAL A 464 1.69 -0.59 -8.70
CA VAL A 464 1.29 0.83 -8.64
C VAL A 464 0.70 1.21 -7.29
N ARG A 465 0.60 0.25 -6.36
CA ARG A 465 0.20 0.49 -4.98
C ARG A 465 1.39 0.92 -4.13
N THR A 466 1.16 1.93 -3.33
CA THR A 466 2.06 2.37 -2.27
C THR A 466 1.26 2.76 -1.03
N SER A 467 1.92 2.72 0.12
CA SER A 467 1.39 3.15 1.41
C SER A 467 2.55 3.73 2.20
N GLY A 468 2.30 4.75 3.01
CA GLY A 468 3.35 5.43 3.76
C GLY A 468 2.76 6.37 4.80
N ASP A 469 3.58 7.18 5.43
CA ASP A 469 3.09 8.32 6.22
C ASP A 469 3.53 9.59 5.50
N ILE A 470 2.61 10.52 5.21
CA ILE A 470 2.94 11.77 4.53
C ILE A 470 3.86 12.66 5.37
N LYS A 471 4.01 12.39 6.67
CA LYS A 471 5.00 13.05 7.54
C LYS A 471 6.40 12.45 7.42
N ASP A 472 6.54 11.24 6.85
CA ASP A 472 7.84 10.59 6.67
C ASP A 472 8.68 11.34 5.61
N PRO A 473 9.87 11.87 5.96
CA PRO A 473 10.74 12.54 5.01
C PRO A 473 11.13 11.67 3.80
N HIS A 474 11.27 10.35 3.96
CA HIS A 474 11.59 9.47 2.85
C HIS A 474 10.42 9.36 1.86
N PHE A 475 9.20 9.27 2.36
CA PHE A 475 8.00 9.23 1.53
C PHE A 475 7.76 10.56 0.83
N GLN A 476 7.92 11.69 1.54
CA GLN A 476 7.87 13.03 0.94
C GLN A 476 8.92 13.19 -0.16
N LYS A 477 10.14 12.71 0.08
CA LYS A 477 11.22 12.75 -0.92
C LYS A 477 10.86 11.95 -2.17
N ALA A 478 10.30 10.75 -2.04
CA ALA A 478 9.87 9.95 -3.19
C ALA A 478 8.77 10.63 -4.01
N ILE A 479 7.81 11.31 -3.34
CA ILE A 479 6.78 12.12 -4.01
C ILE A 479 7.45 13.30 -4.74
N LYS A 480 8.31 14.06 -4.05
CA LYS A 480 9.04 15.23 -4.61
C LYS A 480 9.83 14.85 -5.85
N GLU A 481 10.66 13.81 -5.76
CA GLU A 481 11.46 13.32 -6.89
C GLU A 481 10.59 12.90 -8.08
N SER A 482 9.45 12.24 -7.81
CA SER A 482 8.52 11.84 -8.87
C SER A 482 7.82 13.06 -9.51
N VAL A 483 7.49 14.07 -8.71
CA VAL A 483 6.89 15.32 -9.18
C VAL A 483 7.87 16.09 -10.06
N ASP A 484 9.11 16.27 -9.61
CA ASP A 484 10.14 17.00 -10.33
C ASP A 484 10.55 16.30 -11.62
N LEU A 485 10.80 14.98 -11.56
CA LEU A 485 11.23 14.18 -12.70
C LEU A 485 10.18 14.19 -13.83
N ASN A 486 8.89 14.06 -13.46
CA ASN A 486 7.81 13.93 -14.42
C ASN A 486 7.05 15.24 -14.67
N LYS A 487 7.43 16.35 -14.02
CA LYS A 487 6.78 17.67 -14.11
C LYS A 487 5.28 17.60 -13.78
N ILE A 488 4.96 16.90 -12.71
CA ILE A 488 3.58 16.69 -12.25
C ILE A 488 2.99 18.01 -11.77
N ASP A 489 1.73 18.29 -12.12
CA ASP A 489 0.97 19.45 -11.62
C ASP A 489 -0.30 19.05 -10.86
N ILE A 490 -0.66 17.76 -10.87
CA ILE A 490 -1.80 17.20 -10.14
C ILE A 490 -1.36 15.97 -9.32
N LEU A 491 -1.60 16.00 -8.01
CA LEU A 491 -1.30 14.91 -7.09
C LEU A 491 -2.58 14.26 -6.57
N VAL A 492 -2.75 12.97 -6.81
CA VAL A 492 -3.87 12.17 -6.32
C VAL A 492 -3.43 11.33 -5.12
N ILE A 493 -4.15 11.41 -4.00
CA ILE A 493 -3.92 10.58 -2.80
C ILE A 493 -5.18 9.72 -2.55
N ASP A 494 -5.09 8.42 -2.86
CA ASP A 494 -6.25 7.50 -2.82
C ASP A 494 -6.01 6.19 -2.04
N PRO A 495 -6.61 6.00 -0.85
CA PRO A 495 -7.27 6.96 0.03
C PRO A 495 -6.32 7.56 1.07
N LEU A 496 -6.67 8.74 1.59
CA LEU A 496 -5.90 9.48 2.62
C LEU A 496 -5.51 8.59 3.82
N ILE A 497 -6.41 7.73 4.29
CA ILE A 497 -6.19 6.86 5.47
C ILE A 497 -4.99 5.91 5.34
N SER A 498 -4.53 5.64 4.11
CA SER A 498 -3.35 4.79 3.87
C SER A 498 -2.02 5.56 3.92
N PHE A 499 -2.09 6.88 4.13
CA PHE A 499 -0.96 7.80 4.03
C PHE A 499 -0.69 8.56 5.33
N HIS A 500 -1.20 8.08 6.47
CA HIS A 500 -0.91 8.63 7.80
C HIS A 500 -1.14 7.61 8.92
N SER A 501 -0.61 7.94 10.10
CA SER A 501 -0.76 7.17 11.34
C SER A 501 -1.66 7.84 12.39
N GLU A 502 -2.20 9.03 12.09
CA GLU A 502 -3.07 9.80 13.00
C GLU A 502 -4.43 9.13 13.23
N ASP A 503 -5.03 9.34 14.41
CA ASP A 503 -6.41 8.93 14.69
C ASP A 503 -7.42 9.81 13.94
N GLU A 504 -8.10 9.23 12.93
CA GLU A 504 -9.12 9.93 12.15
C GLU A 504 -10.28 10.47 12.99
N ASN A 505 -10.49 9.97 14.22
CA ASN A 505 -11.51 10.49 15.12
C ASN A 505 -11.09 11.77 15.86
N SER A 506 -9.80 12.13 15.80
CA SER A 506 -9.24 13.30 16.46
C SER A 506 -9.11 14.47 15.48
N ASN A 507 -10.00 15.46 15.63
CA ASN A 507 -9.98 16.69 14.81
C ASN A 507 -8.62 17.40 14.83
N ASP A 508 -7.95 17.46 15.98
CA ASP A 508 -6.66 18.16 16.12
C ASP A 508 -5.53 17.43 15.36
N GLN A 509 -5.49 16.10 15.48
CA GLN A 509 -4.52 15.27 14.78
C GLN A 509 -4.73 15.34 13.27
N MET A 510 -5.98 15.19 12.82
CA MET A 510 -6.34 15.31 11.40
C MET A 510 -6.08 16.71 10.87
N ARG A 511 -6.34 17.76 11.65
CA ARG A 511 -6.02 19.13 11.21
C ARG A 511 -4.53 19.33 11.00
N ARG A 512 -3.70 18.89 11.94
CA ARG A 512 -2.23 18.97 11.80
C ARG A 512 -1.73 18.17 10.60
N LEU A 513 -2.30 17.00 10.35
CA LEU A 513 -1.97 16.20 9.16
C LEU A 513 -2.34 16.92 7.87
N LEU A 514 -3.56 17.44 7.77
CA LEU A 514 -4.04 18.12 6.57
C LEU A 514 -3.27 19.42 6.30
N ASP A 515 -2.87 20.14 7.35
CA ASP A 515 -1.96 21.29 7.22
C ASP A 515 -0.59 20.86 6.66
N ARG A 516 -0.11 19.65 7.00
CA ARG A 516 1.10 19.06 6.40
C ARG A 516 0.92 18.66 4.95
N VAL A 517 -0.26 18.16 4.57
CA VAL A 517 -0.61 17.91 3.17
C VAL A 517 -0.54 19.22 2.38
N SER A 518 -1.21 20.28 2.86
CA SER A 518 -1.18 21.61 2.22
C SER A 518 0.25 22.11 2.04
N LEU A 519 1.04 22.06 3.11
CA LEU A 519 2.45 22.43 3.10
C LEU A 519 3.25 21.70 2.02
N LEU A 520 3.12 20.37 1.94
CA LEU A 520 3.82 19.56 0.95
C LEU A 520 3.38 19.94 -0.46
N THR A 521 2.07 20.08 -0.70
CA THR A 521 1.52 20.38 -2.03
C THR A 521 1.85 21.79 -2.50
N GLU A 522 1.91 22.76 -1.58
CA GLU A 522 2.39 24.13 -1.83
C GLU A 522 3.88 24.14 -2.17
N GLU A 523 4.70 23.39 -1.42
CA GLU A 523 6.14 23.30 -1.63
C GLU A 523 6.48 22.72 -3.01
N ILE A 524 5.77 21.68 -3.43
CA ILE A 524 6.00 21.00 -4.72
C ILE A 524 5.19 21.58 -5.88
N GLY A 525 4.32 22.57 -5.62
CA GLY A 525 3.57 23.29 -6.66
C GLY A 525 2.49 22.48 -7.39
N VAL A 526 1.84 21.52 -6.72
CA VAL A 526 0.81 20.66 -7.33
C VAL A 526 -0.59 20.98 -6.80
N THR A 527 -1.62 20.71 -7.61
CA THR A 527 -3.02 20.75 -7.17
C THR A 527 -3.44 19.39 -6.61
N PRO A 528 -3.84 19.28 -5.32
CA PRO A 528 -4.09 17.98 -4.72
C PRO A 528 -5.56 17.50 -4.83
N LEU A 529 -5.74 16.21 -5.13
CA LEU A 529 -7.01 15.48 -5.08
C LEU A 529 -6.92 14.36 -4.04
N LEU A 530 -7.73 14.46 -2.99
CA LEU A 530 -7.74 13.50 -1.88
C LEU A 530 -9.02 12.68 -1.90
N ILE A 531 -8.88 11.38 -1.66
CA ILE A 531 -10.02 10.48 -1.49
C ILE A 531 -10.11 10.09 -0.01
N HIS A 532 -11.29 10.22 0.59
CA HIS A 532 -11.55 9.82 1.96
C HIS A 532 -12.75 8.85 2.03
N HIS A 533 -12.70 7.90 2.96
CA HIS A 533 -13.72 6.87 3.12
C HIS A 533 -14.57 7.14 4.36
N HIS A 534 -15.90 7.04 4.25
CA HIS A 534 -16.74 7.08 5.45
C HIS A 534 -16.60 5.78 6.27
N GLY A 535 -16.56 5.91 7.59
CA GLY A 535 -16.67 4.79 8.52
C GLY A 535 -18.04 4.10 8.42
N LYS A 536 -18.12 2.82 8.82
CA LYS A 536 -19.32 1.97 8.68
C LYS A 536 -20.56 2.40 9.49
N PHE A 537 -20.49 3.47 10.26
CA PHE A 537 -21.60 3.97 11.09
C PHE A 537 -21.60 5.50 11.13
N SER A 538 -22.24 6.14 10.16
CA SER A 538 -22.91 7.41 10.43
C SER A 538 -24.06 7.58 9.44
N THR A 539 -25.27 7.70 9.99
CA THR A 539 -26.49 8.06 9.28
C THR A 539 -26.69 9.58 9.21
N ASP A 540 -25.69 10.38 9.62
CA ASP A 540 -25.79 11.83 9.64
C ASP A 540 -25.16 12.45 8.38
N SER A 541 -26.05 13.04 7.60
CA SER A 541 -25.86 13.80 6.38
C SER A 541 -25.16 15.15 6.63
N GLY A 542 -23.88 15.10 7.00
CA GLY A 542 -22.94 16.23 7.00
C GLY A 542 -21.75 15.98 6.08
N ALA A 543 -21.01 17.05 5.72
CA ALA A 543 -19.84 17.07 4.81
C ALA A 543 -18.60 16.29 5.29
N GLY A 544 -18.81 15.17 5.98
CA GLY A 544 -17.82 14.42 6.73
C GLY A 544 -18.51 13.53 7.77
N GLY A 545 -19.22 12.49 7.34
CA GLY A 545 -19.96 11.58 8.22
C GLY A 545 -19.06 10.69 9.11
N GLY A 546 -18.50 11.25 10.18
CA GLY A 546 -17.78 10.58 11.25
C GLY A 546 -17.27 11.60 12.28
N ARG A 547 -17.11 11.22 13.57
CA ARG A 547 -16.35 12.08 14.50
C ARG A 547 -14.92 12.20 13.96
N GLY A 548 -14.35 13.40 13.92
CA GLY A 548 -13.07 13.70 13.24
C GLY A 548 -13.19 14.11 11.76
N ALA A 549 -14.33 13.86 11.13
CA ALA A 549 -14.55 14.22 9.74
C ALA A 549 -14.97 15.70 9.54
N SER A 550 -15.19 16.47 10.61
CA SER A 550 -15.31 17.93 10.51
C SER A 550 -13.97 18.59 10.13
N ALA A 551 -12.84 18.14 10.67
CA ALA A 551 -11.52 18.69 10.30
C ALA A 551 -11.19 18.49 8.81
N ILE A 552 -11.53 17.33 8.26
CA ILE A 552 -11.33 16.97 6.85
C ILE A 552 -12.24 17.81 5.94
N GLY A 553 -13.52 17.92 6.29
CA GLY A 553 -14.49 18.76 5.57
C GLY A 553 -14.19 20.27 5.68
N ASP A 554 -13.68 20.75 6.81
CA ASP A 554 -13.33 22.15 7.06
C ASP A 554 -12.08 22.58 6.30
N TRP A 555 -11.10 21.70 6.21
CA TRP A 555 -9.85 21.91 5.50
C TRP A 555 -10.07 22.08 3.99
N SER A 556 -10.84 21.19 3.37
CA SER A 556 -11.04 21.23 1.92
C SER A 556 -11.94 22.42 1.51
N PRO A 557 -11.52 23.27 0.55
CA PRO A 557 -12.38 24.31 -0.01
C PRO A 557 -13.45 23.75 -0.96
N ASN A 558 -13.21 22.57 -1.55
CA ASN A 558 -14.09 21.92 -2.51
C ASN A 558 -14.30 20.44 -2.13
N THR A 559 -15.52 20.06 -1.73
CA THR A 559 -15.82 18.70 -1.24
C THR A 559 -17.01 18.10 -1.97
N TRP A 560 -16.79 16.97 -2.62
CA TRP A 560 -17.84 16.20 -3.29
C TRP A 560 -17.99 14.83 -2.65
N GLU A 561 -19.22 14.41 -2.43
CA GLU A 561 -19.56 13.12 -1.85
C GLU A 561 -20.22 12.22 -2.89
N LEU A 562 -19.62 11.06 -3.13
CA LEU A 562 -20.17 10.03 -4.01
C LEU A 562 -20.83 8.92 -3.18
N SER A 563 -22.10 8.67 -3.47
CA SER A 563 -22.88 7.61 -2.84
C SER A 563 -23.61 6.77 -3.90
N PHE A 564 -23.95 5.52 -3.54
CA PHE A 564 -24.75 4.64 -4.37
C PHE A 564 -26.06 4.29 -3.66
N LYS A 565 -27.18 4.78 -4.19
CA LYS A 565 -28.51 4.54 -3.66
C LYS A 565 -29.03 3.19 -4.19
N LYS A 566 -28.73 2.11 -3.45
CA LYS A 566 -29.14 0.73 -3.81
C LYS A 566 -30.62 0.56 -4.19
N LYS A 567 -31.53 1.31 -3.55
CA LYS A 567 -32.98 1.23 -3.82
C LYS A 567 -33.37 1.80 -5.19
N GLU A 568 -32.61 2.79 -5.67
CA GLU A 568 -32.87 3.49 -6.93
C GLU A 568 -31.93 3.04 -8.05
N ASP A 569 -30.98 2.16 -7.74
CA ASP A 569 -29.88 1.73 -8.63
C ASP A 569 -29.14 2.91 -9.28
N LYS A 570 -28.92 3.97 -8.51
CA LYS A 570 -28.35 5.23 -8.98
C LYS A 570 -27.20 5.69 -8.11
N TYR A 571 -26.23 6.32 -8.76
CA TYR A 571 -25.18 7.04 -8.07
C TYR A 571 -25.65 8.48 -7.82
N VAL A 572 -25.22 9.05 -6.70
CA VAL A 572 -25.49 10.46 -6.39
C VAL A 572 -24.18 11.11 -6.00
N LEU A 573 -23.87 12.21 -6.66
CA LEU A 573 -22.72 13.06 -6.40
C LEU A 573 -23.22 14.38 -5.83
N LYS A 574 -22.93 14.62 -4.55
CA LYS A 574 -23.40 15.78 -3.81
C LYS A 574 -22.27 16.78 -3.62
N HIS A 575 -22.50 18.05 -3.91
CA HIS A 575 -21.54 19.10 -3.62
C HIS A 575 -21.75 19.59 -2.18
N ASN A 576 -20.87 19.19 -1.28
CA ASN A 576 -21.02 19.51 0.13
C ASN A 576 -20.43 20.88 0.48
N LYS A 577 -19.45 21.39 -0.28
CA LYS A 577 -18.78 22.66 0.01
C LYS A 577 -18.08 23.23 -1.22
N ALA A 578 -18.28 24.52 -1.47
CA ALA A 578 -17.60 25.34 -2.47
C ALA A 578 -17.24 26.70 -1.85
N ARG A 579 -16.00 27.17 -2.00
CA ARG A 579 -15.64 28.54 -1.56
C ARG A 579 -15.78 29.60 -2.66
N ASN A 580 -15.51 29.22 -3.90
CA ASN A 580 -15.31 30.19 -4.99
C ASN A 580 -16.38 30.16 -6.09
N PHE A 581 -17.41 29.33 -5.95
CA PHE A 581 -18.50 29.21 -6.93
C PHE A 581 -19.80 28.71 -6.29
N ALA A 582 -20.89 28.78 -7.05
CA ALA A 582 -22.20 28.36 -6.59
C ALA A 582 -22.24 26.85 -6.27
N ILE A 583 -22.78 26.53 -5.10
CA ILE A 583 -23.02 25.15 -4.67
C ILE A 583 -24.08 24.53 -5.59
N GLN A 584 -23.81 23.33 -6.10
CA GLN A 584 -24.79 22.52 -6.82
C GLN A 584 -25.34 21.46 -5.85
N THR A 585 -26.65 21.43 -5.60
CA THR A 585 -27.20 20.65 -4.48
C THR A 585 -26.96 19.15 -4.61
N GLU A 586 -27.38 18.50 -5.69
CA GLU A 586 -27.12 17.07 -5.94
C GLU A 586 -27.15 16.75 -7.44
N LEU A 587 -26.25 15.86 -7.89
CA LEU A 587 -26.23 15.31 -9.23
C LEU A 587 -26.55 13.81 -9.17
N MET A 588 -27.58 13.38 -9.89
CA MET A 588 -27.78 11.95 -10.15
C MET A 588 -26.80 11.51 -11.23
N LEU A 589 -26.13 10.38 -11.03
CA LEU A 589 -25.17 9.84 -11.97
C LEU A 589 -25.56 8.42 -12.41
N GLU A 590 -25.27 8.13 -13.68
CA GLU A 590 -25.21 6.77 -14.22
C GLU A 590 -23.75 6.37 -14.45
N LEU A 591 -23.44 5.09 -14.26
CA LEU A 591 -22.13 4.53 -14.57
C LEU A 591 -22.24 3.71 -15.85
N MET A 592 -21.67 4.21 -16.95
CA MET A 592 -21.64 3.51 -18.23
C MET A 592 -20.20 3.32 -18.67
N SER A 593 -19.82 2.07 -18.94
CA SER A 593 -18.48 1.75 -19.45
C SER A 593 -17.35 2.37 -18.61
N LEU A 594 -17.46 2.23 -17.28
CA LEU A 594 -16.52 2.79 -16.29
C LEU A 594 -16.40 4.33 -16.30
N ARG A 595 -17.40 5.05 -16.82
CA ARG A 595 -17.48 6.51 -16.70
C ARG A 595 -18.84 6.96 -16.19
N PHE A 596 -18.81 7.89 -15.25
CA PHE A 596 -19.97 8.57 -14.74
C PHE A 596 -20.46 9.66 -15.69
N ARG A 597 -21.79 9.79 -15.76
CA ARG A 597 -22.52 10.83 -16.50
C ARG A 597 -23.65 11.36 -15.64
N ALA A 598 -23.92 12.67 -15.71
CA ALA A 598 -25.03 13.26 -14.98
C ALA A 598 -26.36 13.01 -15.68
N VAL A 599 -27.34 12.55 -14.91
CA VAL A 599 -28.71 12.20 -15.31
C VAL A 599 -29.64 13.32 -14.85
N GLY A 600 -30.43 13.88 -15.77
CA GLY A 600 -31.50 14.84 -15.44
C GLY A 600 -31.11 16.32 -15.33
N SER A 601 -29.83 16.67 -15.30
CA SER A 601 -29.33 18.03 -15.56
C SER A 601 -29.33 18.26 -17.07
N LYS A 602 -30.00 19.32 -17.56
CA LYS A 602 -30.30 19.64 -18.98
C LYS A 602 -29.85 18.52 -19.93
N LYS A 603 -30.70 17.51 -20.09
CA LYS A 603 -30.54 16.44 -21.07
C LYS A 603 -29.96 17.04 -22.35
N VAL A 604 -28.69 16.76 -22.65
CA VAL A 604 -28.36 16.46 -24.04
C VAL A 604 -29.18 15.21 -24.29
N ALA A 605 -30.38 15.40 -24.84
CA ALA A 605 -31.35 14.32 -24.94
C ALA A 605 -30.67 13.13 -25.61
N ASP A 606 -31.05 11.90 -25.27
CA ASP A 606 -30.49 10.67 -25.85
C ASP A 606 -30.39 10.78 -27.39
N GLU A 607 -31.37 11.49 -27.97
CA GLU A 607 -31.46 12.06 -29.30
C GLU A 607 -30.17 12.72 -29.83
N VAL A 608 -29.61 13.69 -29.11
CA VAL A 608 -28.39 14.43 -29.47
C VAL A 608 -27.14 13.58 -29.26
N HIS A 609 -27.16 12.64 -28.31
CA HIS A 609 -26.07 11.67 -28.15
C HIS A 609 -25.92 10.77 -29.39
N TYR A 610 -27.03 10.32 -29.98
CA TYR A 610 -26.99 9.57 -31.24
C TYR A 610 -26.39 10.40 -32.39
N VAL A 611 -26.69 11.70 -32.45
CA VAL A 611 -26.16 12.62 -33.48
C VAL A 611 -24.67 12.86 -33.33
N VAL A 612 -24.20 13.11 -32.10
CA VAL A 612 -22.77 13.29 -31.82
C VAL A 612 -21.99 12.02 -32.16
N THR A 613 -22.50 10.86 -31.75
CA THR A 613 -21.84 9.57 -32.01
C THR A 613 -21.80 9.26 -33.51
N ALA A 614 -22.91 9.51 -34.21
CA ALA A 614 -22.96 9.35 -35.66
C ALA A 614 -21.99 10.28 -36.39
N LEU A 615 -21.90 11.54 -35.96
CA LEU A 615 -20.97 12.48 -36.56
C LEU A 615 -19.50 12.10 -36.30
N LYS A 616 -19.19 11.52 -35.13
CA LYS A 616 -17.86 10.94 -34.85
C LYS A 616 -17.54 9.77 -35.77
N ASN A 617 -18.49 8.85 -36.00
CA ASN A 617 -18.31 7.71 -36.90
C ASN A 617 -18.02 8.16 -38.34
N LEU A 618 -18.56 9.32 -38.74
CA LEU A 618 -18.29 9.96 -40.04
C LEU A 618 -17.00 10.82 -40.05
N GLY A 619 -16.15 10.74 -39.02
CA GLY A 619 -14.90 11.50 -38.96
C GLY A 619 -15.08 12.97 -38.58
N GLY A 620 -16.17 13.32 -37.89
CA GLY A 620 -16.47 14.68 -37.40
C GLY A 620 -17.15 15.59 -38.42
N LYS A 621 -17.46 15.10 -39.62
CA LYS A 621 -18.15 15.85 -40.67
C LYS A 621 -19.10 14.95 -41.46
N ALA A 622 -20.33 15.40 -41.66
CA ALA A 622 -21.25 14.83 -42.63
C ALA A 622 -21.46 15.82 -43.78
N SER A 623 -21.41 15.35 -45.01
CA SER A 623 -21.55 16.15 -46.23
C SER A 623 -23.01 16.45 -46.58
N SER A 624 -23.96 15.72 -45.96
CA SER A 624 -25.39 15.94 -46.11
C SER A 624 -26.18 15.52 -44.85
N LYS A 625 -27.42 16.01 -44.72
CA LYS A 625 -28.32 15.62 -43.63
C LYS A 625 -28.71 14.15 -43.72
N GLU A 626 -28.87 13.63 -44.94
CA GLU A 626 -29.23 12.25 -45.26
C GLU A 626 -28.14 11.26 -44.84
N GLU A 627 -26.87 11.61 -45.08
CA GLU A 627 -25.71 10.84 -44.62
C GLU A 627 -25.68 10.75 -43.09
N LEU A 628 -25.80 11.90 -42.42
CA LEU A 628 -25.85 11.95 -40.95
C LEU A 628 -27.06 11.17 -40.42
N LYS A 629 -28.23 11.30 -41.05
CA LYS A 629 -29.46 10.59 -40.67
C LYS A 629 -29.29 9.07 -40.75
N LYS A 630 -28.64 8.56 -41.79
CA LYS A 630 -28.37 7.13 -41.97
C LYS A 630 -27.51 6.60 -40.83
N GLU A 631 -26.45 7.32 -40.47
CA GLU A 631 -25.55 6.91 -39.41
C GLU A 631 -26.21 7.04 -38.02
N VAL A 632 -27.00 8.10 -37.78
CA VAL A 632 -27.80 8.23 -36.55
C VAL A 632 -28.74 7.04 -36.35
N MET A 633 -29.36 6.54 -37.42
CA MET A 633 -30.20 5.34 -37.35
C MET A 633 -29.38 4.07 -37.07
N ALA A 634 -28.16 3.96 -37.61
CA ALA A 634 -27.28 2.83 -37.34
C ALA A 634 -26.81 2.82 -35.86
N VAL A 635 -26.39 3.97 -35.34
CA VAL A 635 -26.04 4.17 -33.93
C VAL A 635 -27.22 3.83 -33.03
N TYR A 636 -28.41 4.33 -33.35
CA TYR A 636 -29.63 4.04 -32.58
C TYR A 636 -29.94 2.55 -32.52
N ALA A 637 -29.87 1.85 -33.66
CA ALA A 637 -30.17 0.43 -33.76
C ALA A 637 -29.14 -0.43 -32.98
N ASN A 638 -27.86 -0.03 -33.02
CA ASN A 638 -26.80 -0.71 -32.28
C ASN A 638 -26.93 -0.51 -30.76
N MET A 639 -27.31 0.71 -30.33
CA MET A 639 -27.48 1.04 -28.92
C MET A 639 -28.80 0.53 -28.31
N ASN A 640 -29.78 0.12 -29.13
CA ASN A 640 -31.09 -0.36 -28.67
C ASN A 640 -31.50 -1.69 -29.35
N PRO A 641 -30.85 -2.83 -29.03
CA PRO A 641 -31.22 -4.12 -29.58
C PRO A 641 -32.63 -4.52 -29.12
N GLY A 642 -33.58 -4.63 -30.06
CA GLY A 642 -34.99 -4.99 -29.77
C GLY A 642 -35.97 -3.81 -29.67
N GLY A 643 -35.50 -2.56 -29.83
CA GLY A 643 -36.38 -1.39 -29.86
C GLY A 643 -37.19 -1.25 -31.16
N VAL A 644 -38.39 -0.67 -31.08
CA VAL A 644 -39.22 -0.36 -32.26
C VAL A 644 -38.44 0.60 -33.19
N LYS A 645 -38.40 0.29 -34.49
CA LYS A 645 -37.68 1.06 -35.52
C LYS A 645 -38.12 2.53 -35.52
N ALA A 646 -37.29 3.43 -34.97
CA ALA A 646 -37.53 4.86 -35.01
C ALA A 646 -37.16 5.47 -36.38
N HIS A 647 -37.80 5.02 -37.46
CA HIS A 647 -37.51 5.49 -38.83
C HIS A 647 -37.86 6.99 -39.05
N GLY A 648 -38.67 7.59 -38.17
CA GLY A 648 -39.12 8.99 -38.27
C GLY A 648 -38.35 10.04 -37.46
N SER A 649 -37.48 9.63 -36.53
CA SER A 649 -37.00 10.55 -35.47
C SER A 649 -35.60 11.13 -35.70
N ALA A 650 -34.76 10.50 -36.53
CA ALA A 650 -33.35 10.90 -36.72
C ALA A 650 -33.18 12.33 -37.28
N ALA A 651 -34.08 12.80 -38.16
CA ALA A 651 -34.01 14.18 -38.66
C ALA A 651 -34.30 15.21 -37.55
N LYS A 652 -35.24 14.91 -36.65
CA LYS A 652 -35.58 15.76 -35.50
C LYS A 652 -34.41 15.84 -34.51
N TYR A 653 -33.69 14.73 -34.34
CA TYR A 653 -32.51 14.68 -33.46
C TYR A 653 -31.40 15.58 -34.00
N ILE A 654 -31.15 15.55 -35.31
CA ILE A 654 -30.16 16.42 -35.98
C ILE A 654 -30.56 17.90 -35.82
N ASP A 655 -31.82 18.25 -36.09
CA ASP A 655 -32.30 19.64 -35.96
C ASP A 655 -32.20 20.15 -34.53
N LYS A 656 -32.45 19.28 -33.55
CA LYS A 656 -32.26 19.60 -32.13
C LYS A 656 -30.79 19.80 -31.77
N ALA A 657 -29.89 18.94 -32.25
CA ALA A 657 -28.45 19.07 -32.02
C ALA A 657 -27.87 20.37 -32.61
N VAL A 658 -28.37 20.79 -33.78
CA VAL A 658 -28.05 22.10 -34.38
C VAL A 658 -28.59 23.24 -33.52
N LYS A 659 -29.85 23.17 -33.10
CA LYS A 659 -30.50 24.20 -32.27
C LYS A 659 -29.82 24.37 -30.90
N GLU A 660 -29.34 23.27 -30.33
CA GLU A 660 -28.61 23.25 -29.05
C GLU A 660 -27.12 23.64 -29.21
N GLY A 661 -26.65 23.89 -30.43
CA GLY A 661 -25.29 24.34 -30.71
C GLY A 661 -24.23 23.24 -30.57
N VAL A 662 -24.65 21.97 -30.54
CA VAL A 662 -23.76 20.80 -30.37
C VAL A 662 -23.08 20.41 -31.68
N ILE A 663 -23.73 20.71 -32.80
CA ILE A 663 -23.18 20.58 -34.15
C ILE A 663 -23.54 21.83 -34.95
N LYS A 664 -22.69 22.22 -35.90
CA LYS A 664 -22.90 23.35 -36.80
C LYS A 664 -23.40 22.88 -38.15
N GLU A 665 -24.44 23.52 -38.68
CA GLU A 665 -24.83 23.38 -40.08
C GLU A 665 -24.18 24.48 -40.93
N THR A 666 -23.54 24.09 -42.03
CA THR A 666 -22.90 25.01 -42.98
C THR A 666 -23.44 24.77 -44.39
N PRO A 667 -23.76 25.84 -45.16
CA PRO A 667 -24.15 25.68 -46.56
C PRO A 667 -22.99 25.07 -47.36
N VAL A 668 -23.28 24.09 -48.22
CA VAL A 668 -22.29 23.59 -49.18
C VAL A 668 -22.32 24.48 -50.41
N PRO A 669 -21.19 25.06 -50.86
CA PRO A 669 -21.15 25.89 -52.06
C PRO A 669 -21.72 25.16 -53.27
N ASN A 670 -22.57 25.84 -54.04
CA ASN A 670 -23.22 25.31 -55.26
C ASN A 670 -24.12 24.07 -55.05
N SER A 671 -24.60 23.81 -53.83
CA SER A 671 -25.54 22.73 -53.53
C SER A 671 -26.70 23.23 -52.67
N ARG A 672 -27.87 22.59 -52.77
CA ARG A 672 -28.98 22.77 -51.82
C ARG A 672 -28.75 22.00 -50.50
N SER A 673 -27.69 21.20 -50.40
CA SER A 673 -27.33 20.44 -49.21
C SER A 673 -26.57 21.30 -48.18
N LYS A 674 -26.70 20.89 -46.91
CA LYS A 674 -25.93 21.44 -45.80
C LYS A 674 -24.96 20.38 -45.30
N ALA A 675 -23.76 20.81 -44.94
CA ALA A 675 -22.79 19.99 -44.22
C ALA A 675 -22.97 20.19 -42.70
N TYR A 676 -22.66 19.16 -41.94
CA TYR A 676 -22.77 19.16 -40.48
C TYR A 676 -21.39 18.84 -39.89
N THR A 677 -20.91 19.67 -38.97
CA THR A 677 -19.64 19.49 -38.24
C THR A 677 -19.85 19.70 -36.75
N PHE A 678 -18.87 19.42 -35.91
CA PHE A 678 -18.86 19.96 -34.55
C PHE A 678 -18.92 21.49 -34.53
#